data_AF-A0A8B9JC50-F1
#
_entry.id   AF-A0A8B9JC50-F1
#
_cell.length_a   1.000
_cell.length_b   1.000
_cell.length_c   1.000
_cell.angle_alpha   90.00
_cell.angle_beta   90.00
_cell.angle_gamma   90.00
#
_symmetry.space_group_name_H-M   'P 1'
#
loop_
_entity.id
_entity.type
_entity.pdbx_description
1 polymer ?
#
loop_
_entity_poly.entity_id
_entity_poly.type
_entity_poly.pdbx_seq_one_letter_code
_entity_poly.pdbx_strand_id
1 'polypeptide(L)'
;MTKTTRSKKIHTEVQLKNYTKFLEEYSSQLKAIEEALDDSIGDVWDFTLDPIALQLIPYEQSSLLELIKTENKVLNKVITVYAALCSEVKKLKYEAETKFYNGLLYYGEGGSLSEFCVNYFLFFCTMQELSCFVSRCFEVVVNIVHQLAALYNSNKAATKIIESSGVHFQTVYEHLGELLVVLITLDEIMENHATLRDHWKMYKRLLKSVHHNPSKFAILEEKLKPFEKLLLKLEGQLLDSMIFQACVDQRFDNPGEGVSVSKNSAFAEEFAHNIRTIFANVESKLGEPSEIDQRDKYAGVCGLFVLHFHIFRTVDKKLYKSLLDVCKKVPAVTLTANIIWFPDTFLINKVPAAAKLMDKKSLQAIRSSRDAFLQQKAQTLTKDVQSYYVFVTSWMMKMEAILSKEQRPDKLAEDLSNRCNVFVQGILYAYSISTIIKTTMNLYMSMQKPMTKTSVKALCRLVELLKVKFVILQFSGSGLERLIIQVANYRLLYPSENEPCGPLEVASRLVHLLDKLCKEIEKDLRLSVHTHLKLDDRNPFKVGMKDLAHLFSLKPIRFFNRFIDIKAYVTHYLDKTFYNLTTVALHDWATYSEMRNLATQRYGLVMTEAHLPSQTLEQGLDVLEIMRNIHVFVSRYLYNLNNQIFIERTSNNKHLNTINIRHIANSIRTHGTGIMNTTVNFTYQFLQKKFYIFSQFMYDEHIKSRLIKDIRFFRETKDQSDQKYPFERAEKFNRGIRKLGITPDGQSYLDQFRQLISQIGNAMGYVRMIRSGGLHCCSSAIRFVPDLEDIVNFEELVKEESLSDETQKAASVLDSVLSDLTTNSAEGTEYFKMLVGVFAPEFRSLKNMHLRNFYMIVPPLTVNFVEHSIGCKEKLNKKNKNGAAFTDDGFAMGVAYILKLLDQYQEFDSLHWFQAVREKYMKEMSAVVKEQNVQATSQDEKLMQTMNLTQKRLDVYLQEFELLYFSLSSARIFFRADKTAAEETQEKKDRGG
;
A
#
# COMPACT_ATOMS: atom_id res chain seq x y z
N MET A 1 37.77 -52.21 68.04
CA MET A 1 37.11 -51.55 66.89
C MET A 1 37.67 -50.17 66.50
N THR A 2 38.63 -49.59 67.23
CA THR A 2 39.08 -48.19 67.04
C THR A 2 40.27 -47.97 66.09
N LYS A 3 41.09 -48.98 65.79
CA LYS A 3 42.22 -48.85 64.84
C LYS A 3 41.79 -48.86 63.37
N THR A 4 40.79 -49.66 63.00
CA THR A 4 40.33 -49.82 61.62
C THR A 4 39.61 -48.58 61.09
N THR A 5 38.87 -47.87 61.95
CA THR A 5 38.16 -46.64 61.59
C THR A 5 39.10 -45.47 61.34
N ARG A 6 40.20 -45.38 62.10
CA ARG A 6 41.21 -44.32 61.96
C ARG A 6 42.02 -44.49 60.66
N SER A 7 42.37 -45.73 60.31
CA SER A 7 43.05 -46.03 59.03
C SER A 7 42.17 -45.73 57.81
N LYS A 8 40.86 -46.04 57.87
CA LYS A 8 39.93 -45.68 56.79
C LYS A 8 39.79 -44.17 56.64
N LYS A 9 39.71 -43.43 57.76
CA LYS A 9 39.58 -41.96 57.74
C LYS A 9 40.80 -41.28 57.11
N ILE A 10 42.01 -41.72 57.47
CA ILE A 10 43.26 -41.24 56.88
C ILE A 10 43.33 -41.58 55.39
N HIS A 11 42.90 -42.78 54.99
CA HIS A 11 42.89 -43.18 53.58
C HIS A 11 41.90 -42.35 52.74
N THR A 12 40.72 -42.00 53.30
CA THR A 12 39.79 -41.05 52.66
C THR A 12 40.32 -39.63 52.59
N GLU A 13 41.04 -39.14 53.62
CA GLU A 13 41.66 -37.80 53.59
C GLU A 13 42.79 -37.72 52.55
N VAL A 14 43.58 -38.78 52.40
CA VAL A 14 44.62 -38.87 51.36
C VAL A 14 43.99 -38.95 49.96
N GLN A 15 42.92 -39.73 49.79
CA GLN A 15 42.17 -39.78 48.54
C GLN A 15 41.53 -38.43 48.19
N LEU A 16 40.92 -37.73 49.15
CA LEU A 16 40.39 -36.38 48.97
C LEU A 16 41.48 -35.40 48.55
N LYS A 17 42.64 -35.40 49.22
CA LYS A 17 43.78 -34.55 48.83
C LYS A 17 44.27 -34.84 47.42
N ASN A 18 44.36 -36.12 47.02
CA ASN A 18 44.75 -36.49 45.67
C ASN A 18 43.71 -36.02 44.64
N TYR A 19 42.43 -36.10 44.97
CA TYR A 19 41.34 -35.65 44.10
C TYR A 19 41.32 -34.12 43.97
N THR A 20 41.55 -33.38 45.07
CA THR A 20 41.69 -31.92 45.04
C THR A 20 42.88 -31.51 44.19
N LYS A 21 44.02 -32.20 44.34
CA LYS A 21 45.23 -31.91 43.55
C LYS A 21 45.03 -32.19 42.06
N PHE A 22 44.33 -33.28 41.72
CA PHE A 22 43.92 -33.57 40.35
C PHE A 22 42.99 -32.49 39.79
N LEU A 23 41.99 -32.02 40.56
CA LEU A 23 41.10 -30.95 40.12
C LEU A 23 41.84 -29.62 39.93
N GLU A 24 42.81 -29.29 40.78
CA GLU A 24 43.65 -28.09 40.62
C GLU A 24 44.54 -28.19 39.37
N GLU A 25 45.21 -29.33 39.15
CA GLU A 25 46.03 -29.57 37.95
C GLU A 25 45.17 -29.55 36.68
N TYR A 26 44.00 -30.19 36.69
CA TYR A 26 43.07 -30.21 35.57
C TYR A 26 42.46 -28.83 35.29
N SER A 27 42.12 -28.06 36.33
CA SER A 27 41.64 -26.68 36.18
C SER A 27 42.74 -25.77 35.65
N SER A 28 44.00 -25.98 36.04
CA SER A 28 45.13 -25.22 35.51
C SER A 28 45.42 -25.56 34.05
N GLN A 29 45.25 -26.83 33.65
CA GLN A 29 45.36 -27.25 32.25
C GLN A 29 44.23 -26.66 31.40
N LEU A 30 42.98 -26.69 31.90
CA LEU A 30 41.85 -26.04 31.25
C LEU A 30 42.10 -24.55 31.08
N LYS A 31 42.60 -23.88 32.12
CA LYS A 31 42.92 -22.45 32.05
C LYS A 31 44.06 -22.13 31.09
N ALA A 32 45.09 -22.98 31.00
CA ALA A 32 46.15 -22.82 30.02
C ALA A 32 45.66 -23.05 28.58
N ILE A 33 44.71 -23.96 28.37
CA ILE A 33 44.05 -24.16 27.08
C ILE A 33 43.15 -22.96 26.74
N GLU A 34 42.42 -22.43 27.73
CA GLU A 34 41.59 -21.23 27.61
C GLU A 34 42.43 -19.99 27.28
N GLU A 35 43.54 -19.75 27.99
CA GLU A 35 44.50 -18.67 27.71
C GLU A 35 45.16 -18.83 26.32
N ALA A 36 45.49 -20.05 25.91
CA ALA A 36 46.03 -20.31 24.58
C ALA A 36 45.00 -20.14 23.45
N LEU A 37 43.70 -20.32 23.76
CA LEU A 37 42.60 -20.05 22.84
C LEU A 37 42.27 -18.55 22.78
N ASP A 38 42.30 -17.84 23.92
CA ASP A 38 42.08 -16.39 24.02
C ASP A 38 43.15 -15.57 23.28
N ASP A 39 44.43 -15.96 23.38
CA ASP A 39 45.52 -15.34 22.60
C ASP A 39 45.33 -15.53 21.06
N SER A 40 44.50 -16.49 20.64
CA SER A 40 44.21 -16.76 19.23
C SER A 40 42.93 -16.10 18.71
N ILE A 41 42.06 -15.57 19.59
CA ILE A 41 40.73 -15.05 19.25
C ILE A 41 40.46 -13.77 20.08
N GLY A 42 41.08 -12.65 19.68
CA GLY A 42 41.00 -11.40 20.46
C GLY A 42 39.60 -10.76 20.59
N ASP A 43 39.36 -10.18 21.78
CA ASP A 43 38.49 -9.06 22.23
C ASP A 43 37.08 -8.77 21.63
N VAL A 44 36.59 -9.50 20.63
CA VAL A 44 35.28 -9.21 19.99
C VAL A 44 34.32 -10.40 20.02
N TRP A 45 34.78 -11.57 20.47
CA TRP A 45 33.92 -12.75 20.49
C TRP A 45 33.10 -12.84 21.77
N ASP A 46 31.86 -12.35 21.73
CA ASP A 46 30.86 -12.67 22.73
C ASP A 46 30.12 -13.96 22.32
N PHE A 47 30.52 -15.08 22.93
CA PHE A 47 29.91 -16.40 22.72
C PHE A 47 28.39 -16.42 22.96
N THR A 48 27.86 -15.45 23.74
CA THR A 48 26.43 -15.36 24.03
C THR A 48 25.63 -14.64 22.94
N LEU A 49 26.28 -13.79 22.14
CA LEU A 49 25.63 -13.01 21.08
C LEU A 49 25.83 -13.62 19.68
N ASP A 50 26.98 -14.22 19.40
CA ASP A 50 27.30 -14.76 18.07
C ASP A 50 27.95 -16.16 18.13
N PRO A 51 27.14 -17.25 18.00
CA PRO A 51 27.66 -18.62 18.10
C PRO A 51 28.55 -19.03 16.91
N ILE A 52 28.54 -18.27 15.79
CA ILE A 52 29.44 -18.45 14.65
C ILE A 52 29.80 -17.06 14.09
N ALA A 53 31.01 -16.59 14.37
CA ALA A 53 31.62 -15.44 13.69
C ALA A 53 32.77 -15.93 12.80
N LEU A 54 32.70 -15.65 11.49
CA LEU A 54 33.79 -15.96 10.55
C LEU A 54 34.72 -14.75 10.45
N GLN A 55 35.92 -14.87 11.01
CA GLN A 55 36.98 -13.86 10.88
C GLN A 55 37.63 -13.98 9.49
N LEU A 56 37.44 -12.95 8.66
CA LEU A 56 37.76 -12.98 7.22
C LEU A 56 39.07 -12.25 6.87
N ILE A 57 39.80 -11.75 7.86
CA ILE A 57 41.12 -11.17 7.67
C ILE A 57 42.12 -12.33 7.71
N PRO A 58 42.93 -12.57 6.67
CA PRO A 58 43.96 -13.59 6.72
C PRO A 58 44.91 -13.27 7.87
N TYR A 59 44.87 -14.09 8.92
CA TYR A 59 45.77 -14.00 10.06
C TYR A 59 47.01 -14.84 9.74
N GLU A 60 48.11 -14.18 9.40
CA GLU A 60 49.39 -14.86 9.15
C GLU A 60 49.89 -15.44 10.48
N GLN A 61 49.81 -16.76 10.62
CA GLN A 61 50.24 -17.49 11.81
C GLN A 61 51.78 -17.56 11.94
N SER A 62 52.49 -17.30 10.84
CA SER A 62 53.95 -17.33 10.80
C SER A 62 54.54 -15.97 11.14
N SER A 63 55.57 -15.93 11.99
CA SER A 63 56.27 -14.67 12.27
C SER A 63 57.08 -14.21 11.05
N LEU A 64 57.30 -12.89 10.91
CA LEU A 64 58.09 -12.32 9.82
C LEU A 64 59.50 -12.93 9.71
N LEU A 65 60.08 -13.31 10.86
CA LEU A 65 61.39 -13.94 10.95
C LEU A 65 61.39 -15.40 10.47
N GLU A 66 60.24 -16.09 10.51
CA GLU A 66 60.10 -17.46 10.00
C GLU A 66 59.93 -17.49 8.48
N LEU A 67 59.29 -16.47 7.92
CA LEU A 67 59.10 -16.31 6.47
C LEU A 67 60.41 -15.93 5.74
N ILE A 68 61.34 -15.27 6.43
CA ILE A 68 62.62 -14.80 5.87
C ILE A 68 63.76 -15.71 6.34
N LYS A 69 63.83 -16.92 5.77
CA LYS A 69 64.93 -17.88 6.00
C LYS A 69 65.71 -18.14 4.72
N THR A 70 66.72 -17.31 4.45
CA THR A 70 67.73 -17.60 3.42
C THR A 70 69.11 -17.85 4.04
N GLU A 71 70.04 -18.44 3.29
CA GLU A 71 71.42 -18.68 3.75
C GLU A 71 72.21 -17.37 3.96
N ASN A 72 71.80 -16.28 3.31
CA ASN A 72 72.45 -14.98 3.42
C ASN A 72 71.90 -14.17 4.61
N LYS A 73 72.64 -14.21 5.72
CA LYS A 73 72.29 -13.50 6.97
C LYS A 73 72.18 -11.97 6.80
N VAL A 74 72.94 -11.36 5.88
CA VAL A 74 72.91 -9.91 5.65
C VAL A 74 71.65 -9.53 4.87
N LEU A 75 71.33 -10.30 3.83
CA LEU A 75 70.09 -10.14 3.07
C LEU A 75 68.86 -10.35 3.96
N ASN A 76 68.85 -11.36 4.83
CA ASN A 76 67.76 -11.57 5.78
C ASN A 76 67.52 -10.35 6.68
N LYS A 77 68.59 -9.70 7.17
CA LYS A 77 68.46 -8.47 7.98
C LYS A 77 67.84 -7.34 7.17
N VAL A 78 68.31 -7.10 5.95
CA VAL A 78 67.79 -6.05 5.07
C VAL A 78 66.32 -6.30 4.71
N ILE A 79 65.96 -7.52 4.31
CA ILE A 79 64.57 -7.89 3.99
C ILE A 79 63.70 -7.81 5.24
N THR A 80 64.19 -8.21 6.42
CA THR A 80 63.41 -8.11 7.68
C THR A 80 63.06 -6.66 7.99
N VAL A 81 64.01 -5.73 7.84
CA VAL A 81 63.77 -4.30 8.07
C VAL A 81 62.73 -3.76 7.08
N TYR A 82 62.91 -4.00 5.78
CA TYR A 82 61.96 -3.50 4.78
C TYR A 82 60.59 -4.17 4.88
N ALA A 83 60.52 -5.46 5.18
CA ALA A 83 59.26 -6.16 5.35
C ALA A 83 58.52 -5.72 6.63
N ALA A 84 59.25 -5.42 7.72
CA ALA A 84 58.67 -4.82 8.91
C ALA A 84 58.11 -3.42 8.62
N LEU A 85 58.86 -2.58 7.89
CA LEU A 85 58.37 -1.26 7.45
C LEU A 85 57.15 -1.38 6.52
N CYS A 86 57.15 -2.32 5.57
CA CYS A 86 55.98 -2.55 4.70
C CYS A 86 54.76 -3.04 5.51
N SER A 87 54.97 -3.89 6.52
CA SER A 87 53.90 -4.34 7.43
C SER A 87 53.36 -3.19 8.27
N GLU A 88 54.24 -2.31 8.75
CA GLU A 88 53.84 -1.11 9.48
C GLU A 88 53.00 -0.16 8.61
N VAL A 89 53.41 0.06 7.36
CA VAL A 89 52.62 0.85 6.39
C VAL A 89 51.23 0.24 6.19
N LYS A 90 51.12 -1.09 6.04
CA LYS A 90 49.82 -1.77 5.92
C LYS A 90 48.96 -1.54 7.16
N LYS A 91 49.54 -1.61 8.35
CA LYS A 91 48.84 -1.37 9.62
C LYS A 91 48.33 0.08 9.71
N LEU A 92 49.17 1.05 9.38
CA LEU A 92 48.80 2.48 9.37
C LEU A 92 47.70 2.77 8.36
N LYS A 93 47.77 2.18 7.17
CA LYS A 93 46.71 2.28 6.17
C LYS A 93 45.38 1.70 6.67
N TYR A 94 45.42 0.52 7.27
CA TYR A 94 44.23 -0.12 7.85
C TYR A 94 43.62 0.73 8.98
N GLU A 95 44.46 1.29 9.85
CA GLU A 95 44.04 2.20 10.92
C GLU A 95 43.39 3.48 10.35
N ALA A 96 43.96 4.07 9.31
CA ALA A 96 43.37 5.22 8.62
C ALA A 96 41.98 4.91 8.03
N GLU A 97 41.86 3.80 7.31
CA GLU A 97 40.61 3.40 6.63
C GLU A 97 39.48 3.09 7.62
N THR A 98 39.79 2.44 8.74
CA THR A 98 38.78 1.94 9.70
C THR A 98 38.41 2.97 10.76
N LYS A 99 39.41 3.66 11.33
CA LYS A 99 39.23 4.56 12.48
C LYS A 99 39.00 6.00 12.06
N PHE A 100 39.82 6.52 11.14
CA PHE A 100 39.85 7.95 10.87
C PHE A 100 38.97 8.37 9.68
N TYR A 101 38.97 7.66 8.56
CA TYR A 101 38.21 8.09 7.37
C TYR A 101 36.70 8.21 7.65
N ASN A 102 36.08 7.16 8.18
CA ASN A 102 34.65 7.19 8.49
C ASN A 102 34.31 8.23 9.57
N GLY A 103 35.10 8.30 10.64
CA GLY A 103 34.90 9.27 11.72
C GLY A 103 34.98 10.73 11.24
N LEU A 104 35.85 11.03 10.27
CA LEU A 104 35.98 12.36 9.67
C LEU A 104 34.86 12.65 8.66
N LEU A 105 34.49 11.67 7.82
CA LEU A 105 33.48 11.84 6.77
C LEU A 105 32.09 12.11 7.34
N TYR A 106 31.69 11.37 8.38
CA TYR A 106 30.35 11.44 8.97
C TYR A 106 30.22 12.46 10.11
N TYR A 107 31.29 13.20 10.43
CA TYR A 107 31.25 14.20 11.49
C TYR A 107 30.16 15.26 11.25
N GLY A 108 29.22 15.38 12.18
CA GLY A 108 28.11 16.33 12.11
C GLY A 108 26.82 15.79 11.46
N GLU A 109 26.80 14.57 10.93
CA GLU A 109 25.56 13.92 10.48
C GLU A 109 24.80 13.35 11.68
N GLY A 110 23.71 14.01 12.10
CA GLY A 110 22.77 13.50 13.11
C GLY A 110 22.60 14.33 14.39
N GLY A 111 23.35 15.42 14.58
CA GLY A 111 23.24 16.30 15.75
C GLY A 111 22.52 17.62 15.46
N SER A 112 21.69 18.09 16.39
CA SER A 112 21.16 19.46 16.37
C SER A 112 22.27 20.48 16.70
N LEU A 113 22.20 21.71 16.16
CA LEU A 113 23.15 22.80 16.48
C LEU A 113 23.30 23.05 18.01
N SER A 114 22.30 22.66 18.80
CA SER A 114 22.25 22.73 20.27
C SER A 114 23.27 21.83 20.98
N GLU A 115 23.76 20.77 20.35
CA GLU A 115 24.71 19.80 20.93
C GLU A 115 26.16 20.00 20.47
N PHE A 116 26.42 21.13 19.80
CA PHE A 116 27.73 21.48 19.23
C PHE A 116 28.91 21.28 20.21
N CYS A 117 28.79 21.74 21.46
CA CYS A 117 29.88 21.67 22.43
C CYS A 117 30.26 20.24 22.82
N VAL A 118 29.28 19.33 22.92
CA VAL A 118 29.50 17.93 23.31
C VAL A 118 30.10 17.15 22.14
N ASN A 119 29.53 17.32 20.95
CA ASN A 119 30.00 16.68 19.72
C ASN A 119 31.44 17.09 19.37
N TYR A 120 31.78 18.37 19.58
CA TYR A 120 33.14 18.85 19.34
C TYR A 120 34.13 18.36 20.40
N PHE A 121 33.75 18.27 21.68
CA PHE A 121 34.63 17.79 22.74
C PHE A 121 35.05 16.32 22.54
N LEU A 122 34.10 15.46 22.14
CA LEU A 122 34.39 14.07 21.80
C LEU A 122 35.32 13.97 20.57
N PHE A 123 35.06 14.82 19.57
CA PHE A 123 35.87 14.87 18.34
C PHE A 123 37.27 15.48 18.53
N PHE A 124 37.47 16.33 19.54
CA PHE A 124 38.79 16.88 19.86
C PHE A 124 39.81 15.79 20.23
N CYS A 125 39.38 14.75 20.96
CA CYS A 125 40.23 13.61 21.26
C CYS A 125 40.65 12.87 19.98
N THR A 126 39.70 12.64 19.06
CA THR A 126 39.96 12.05 17.75
C THR A 126 40.92 12.89 16.91
N MET A 127 40.82 14.23 16.94
CA MET A 127 41.78 15.12 16.27
C MET A 127 43.20 15.01 16.83
N GLN A 128 43.34 14.87 18.15
CA GLN A 128 44.64 14.69 18.78
C GLN A 128 45.26 13.33 18.39
N GLU A 129 44.47 12.27 18.43
CA GLU A 129 44.91 10.94 17.98
C GLU A 129 45.31 10.96 16.50
N LEU A 130 44.54 11.67 15.65
CA LEU A 130 44.88 11.85 14.24
C LEU A 130 46.21 12.61 14.05
N SER A 131 46.48 13.64 14.87
CA SER A 131 47.77 14.35 14.85
C SER A 131 48.94 13.43 15.18
N CYS A 132 48.78 12.56 16.18
CA CYS A 132 49.77 11.54 16.54
C CYS A 132 49.96 10.52 15.41
N PHE A 133 48.86 10.04 14.82
CA PHE A 133 48.89 9.14 13.66
C PHE A 133 49.65 9.75 12.48
N VAL A 134 49.34 11.00 12.12
CA VAL A 134 50.04 11.75 11.06
C VAL A 134 51.53 11.88 11.37
N SER A 135 51.90 12.20 12.61
CA SER A 135 53.31 12.24 13.02
C SER A 135 54.00 10.88 12.89
N ARG A 136 53.31 9.77 13.19
CA ARG A 136 53.86 8.43 12.98
C ARG A 136 54.08 8.12 11.49
N CYS A 137 53.13 8.49 10.63
CA CYS A 137 53.29 8.35 9.18
C CYS A 137 54.52 9.12 8.67
N PHE A 138 54.76 10.33 9.19
CA PHE A 138 55.92 11.14 8.83
C PHE A 138 57.24 10.46 9.20
N GLU A 139 57.33 9.91 10.41
CA GLU A 139 58.50 9.15 10.88
C GLU A 139 58.77 7.92 10.02
N VAL A 140 57.72 7.16 9.64
CA VAL A 140 57.86 5.97 8.79
C VAL A 140 58.35 6.34 7.39
N VAL A 141 57.85 7.43 6.81
CA VAL A 141 58.33 7.94 5.51
C VAL A 141 59.81 8.31 5.59
N VAL A 142 60.23 9.04 6.62
CA VAL A 142 61.64 9.42 6.83
C VAL A 142 62.51 8.17 6.98
N ASN A 143 62.08 7.20 7.80
CA ASN A 143 62.82 5.96 8.01
C ASN A 143 62.98 5.16 6.70
N ILE A 144 61.91 4.97 5.93
CA ILE A 144 61.98 4.28 4.62
C ILE A 144 62.98 4.99 3.69
N VAL A 145 62.93 6.32 3.60
CA VAL A 145 63.83 7.11 2.75
C VAL A 145 65.29 7.01 3.23
N HIS A 146 65.54 7.08 4.54
CA HIS A 146 66.88 6.92 5.13
C HIS A 146 67.46 5.54 4.89
N GLN A 147 66.68 4.47 5.12
CA GLN A 147 67.12 3.09 4.88
C GLN A 147 67.42 2.86 3.40
N LEU A 148 66.60 3.37 2.48
CA LEU A 148 66.86 3.29 1.04
C LEU A 148 68.09 4.11 0.62
N ALA A 149 68.28 5.32 1.16
CA ALA A 149 69.46 6.13 0.89
C ALA A 149 70.75 5.49 1.41
N ALA A 150 70.68 4.79 2.55
CA ALA A 150 71.80 4.01 3.10
C ALA A 150 72.13 2.77 2.25
N LEU A 151 71.11 2.11 1.69
CA LEU A 151 71.28 0.96 0.81
C LEU A 151 71.92 1.35 -0.54
N TYR A 152 71.43 2.40 -1.18
CA TYR A 152 71.90 2.87 -2.50
C TYR A 152 72.96 3.96 -2.39
N ASN A 153 74.01 3.73 -1.61
CA ASN A 153 75.10 4.71 -1.44
C ASN A 153 76.22 4.50 -2.48
N SER A 154 76.56 5.57 -3.22
CA SER A 154 77.64 5.57 -4.22
C SER A 154 79.02 5.97 -3.66
N ASN A 155 79.11 6.34 -2.39
CA ASN A 155 80.36 6.80 -1.79
C ASN A 155 81.35 5.64 -1.59
N LYS A 156 82.53 5.73 -2.25
CA LYS A 156 83.60 4.71 -2.20
C LYS A 156 84.19 4.50 -0.79
N ALA A 157 83.98 5.44 0.13
CA ALA A 157 84.48 5.39 1.51
C ALA A 157 83.49 4.79 2.53
N ALA A 158 82.24 4.53 2.15
CA ALA A 158 81.22 3.96 3.03
C ALA A 158 81.16 2.42 2.88
N THR A 159 80.98 1.70 3.99
CA THR A 159 80.81 0.24 3.99
C THR A 159 79.55 -0.14 3.20
N LYS A 160 79.72 -0.75 2.03
CA LYS A 160 78.60 -1.31 1.25
C LYS A 160 78.00 -2.49 2.02
N ILE A 161 76.73 -2.38 2.40
CA ILE A 161 76.02 -3.42 3.18
C ILE A 161 75.73 -4.63 2.28
N ILE A 162 75.33 -4.39 1.02
CA ILE A 162 75.09 -5.40 -0.03
C ILE A 162 75.51 -4.79 -1.38
N GLU A 163 75.94 -5.61 -2.34
CA GLU A 163 76.12 -5.19 -3.74
C GLU A 163 74.72 -5.10 -4.41
N SER A 164 74.13 -3.91 -4.40
CA SER A 164 72.73 -3.68 -4.81
C SER A 164 72.56 -3.42 -6.32
N SER A 165 73.56 -3.74 -7.15
CA SER A 165 73.47 -3.52 -8.60
C SER A 165 72.37 -4.40 -9.20
N GLY A 166 71.30 -3.77 -9.71
CA GLY A 166 70.16 -4.46 -10.33
C GLY A 166 69.07 -4.94 -9.38
N VAL A 167 69.12 -4.59 -8.09
CA VAL A 167 68.02 -4.85 -7.13
C VAL A 167 67.27 -3.55 -6.87
N HIS A 168 65.99 -3.49 -7.21
CA HIS A 168 65.22 -2.23 -7.21
C HIS A 168 64.24 -2.06 -6.03
N PHE A 169 63.94 -3.13 -5.27
CA PHE A 169 62.98 -3.14 -4.14
C PHE A 169 61.63 -2.47 -4.44
N GLN A 170 61.06 -2.72 -5.64
CA GLN A 170 59.83 -2.07 -6.12
C GLN A 170 58.67 -2.10 -5.11
N THR A 171 58.47 -3.22 -4.40
CA THR A 171 57.42 -3.38 -3.38
C THR A 171 57.51 -2.34 -2.25
N VAL A 172 58.72 -1.92 -1.85
CA VAL A 172 58.91 -0.90 -0.81
C VAL A 172 58.43 0.46 -1.30
N TYR A 173 58.69 0.80 -2.56
CA TYR A 173 58.18 2.03 -3.19
C TYR A 173 56.66 2.00 -3.36
N GLU A 174 56.08 0.84 -3.69
CA GLU A 174 54.61 0.68 -3.75
C GLU A 174 53.96 0.96 -2.39
N HIS A 175 54.50 0.39 -1.29
CA HIS A 175 54.01 0.67 0.06
C HIS A 175 54.23 2.13 0.46
N LEU A 176 55.39 2.72 0.15
CA LEU A 176 55.62 4.15 0.38
C LEU A 176 54.58 5.00 -0.35
N GLY A 177 54.26 4.66 -1.60
CA GLY A 177 53.18 5.29 -2.36
C GLY A 177 51.81 5.15 -1.69
N GLU A 178 51.49 3.97 -1.16
CA GLU A 178 50.24 3.75 -0.40
C GLU A 178 50.15 4.64 0.85
N LEU A 179 51.23 4.79 1.61
CA LEU A 179 51.26 5.67 2.79
C LEU A 179 51.07 7.14 2.39
N LEU A 180 51.67 7.57 1.27
CA LEU A 180 51.47 8.90 0.74
C LEU A 180 50.02 9.15 0.30
N VAL A 181 49.35 8.14 -0.29
CA VAL A 181 47.93 8.23 -0.64
C VAL A 181 47.06 8.39 0.60
N VAL A 182 47.41 7.75 1.72
CA VAL A 182 46.70 7.96 3.00
C VAL A 182 46.74 9.43 3.41
N LEU A 183 47.91 10.06 3.34
CA LEU A 183 48.07 11.48 3.69
C LEU A 183 47.33 12.41 2.71
N ILE A 184 47.37 12.11 1.41
CA ILE A 184 46.59 12.84 0.39
C ILE A 184 45.09 12.71 0.68
N THR A 185 44.62 11.52 1.03
CA THR A 185 43.21 11.26 1.31
C THR A 185 42.75 12.03 2.55
N LEU A 186 43.57 12.09 3.60
CA LEU A 186 43.28 12.91 4.79
C LEU A 186 43.18 14.41 4.45
N ASP A 187 44.09 14.94 3.63
CA ASP A 187 44.05 16.35 3.20
C ASP A 187 42.74 16.66 2.43
N GLU A 188 42.35 15.79 1.50
CA GLU A 188 41.13 15.94 0.69
C GLU A 188 39.84 15.80 1.51
N ILE A 189 39.81 14.91 2.52
CA ILE A 189 38.69 14.81 3.47
C ILE A 189 38.56 16.13 4.25
N MET A 190 39.67 16.63 4.81
CA MET A 190 39.68 17.87 5.60
C MET A 190 39.35 19.11 4.76
N GLU A 191 39.71 19.12 3.48
CA GLU A 191 39.39 20.22 2.56
C GLU A 191 37.89 20.30 2.25
N ASN A 192 37.25 19.16 2.00
CA ASN A 192 35.84 19.08 1.62
C ASN A 192 34.87 19.23 2.81
N HIS A 193 35.35 19.11 4.04
CA HIS A 193 34.51 19.07 5.24
C HIS A 193 34.28 20.48 5.85
N ALA A 194 33.30 21.22 5.31
CA ALA A 194 33.00 22.60 5.71
C ALA A 194 32.47 22.74 7.16
N THR A 195 31.65 21.79 7.61
CA THR A 195 31.03 21.75 8.96
C THR A 195 32.08 21.72 10.07
N LEU A 196 33.11 20.89 9.95
CA LEU A 196 34.27 20.84 10.85
C LEU A 196 35.01 22.17 10.90
N ARG A 197 35.25 22.84 9.76
CA ARG A 197 35.91 24.15 9.74
C ARG A 197 35.09 25.22 10.44
N ASP A 198 33.77 25.21 10.27
CA ASP A 198 32.87 26.14 10.95
C ASP A 198 32.78 25.85 12.45
N HIS A 199 32.68 24.57 12.82
CA HIS A 199 32.75 24.09 14.19
C HIS A 199 34.07 24.51 14.87
N TRP A 200 35.20 24.36 14.19
CA TRP A 200 36.51 24.81 14.67
C TRP A 200 36.55 26.33 14.91
N LYS A 201 36.01 27.13 13.98
CA LYS A 201 35.90 28.59 14.14
C LYS A 201 35.01 28.97 15.32
N MET A 202 33.87 28.29 15.51
CA MET A 202 32.96 28.52 16.64
C MET A 202 33.64 28.17 17.97
N TYR A 203 34.37 27.05 18.03
CA TYR A 203 35.12 26.66 19.22
C TYR A 203 36.21 27.68 19.58
N LYS A 204 36.96 28.19 18.59
CA LYS A 204 37.92 29.29 18.82
C LYS A 204 37.26 30.56 19.34
N ARG A 205 36.05 30.91 18.88
CA ARG A 205 35.30 32.06 19.40
C ARG A 205 34.83 31.83 20.85
N LEU A 206 34.39 30.61 21.17
CA LEU A 206 34.05 30.22 22.54
C LEU A 206 35.26 30.32 23.47
N LEU A 207 36.43 29.81 23.03
CA LEU A 207 37.66 29.89 23.82
C LEU A 207 38.06 31.36 24.10
N LYS A 208 37.89 32.26 23.11
CA LYS A 208 38.07 33.70 23.33
C LYS A 208 37.09 34.27 24.36
N SER A 209 35.84 33.82 24.37
CA SER A 209 34.84 34.23 25.38
C SER A 209 35.20 33.72 26.78
N VAL A 210 35.69 32.48 26.90
CA VAL A 210 36.20 31.90 28.15
C VAL A 210 37.39 32.70 28.68
N HIS A 211 38.27 33.17 27.79
CA HIS A 211 39.40 34.04 28.16
C HIS A 211 38.96 35.37 28.79
N HIS A 212 37.82 35.93 28.37
CA HIS A 212 37.28 37.17 28.92
C HIS A 212 36.57 36.97 30.27
N ASN A 213 36.12 35.75 30.61
CA ASN A 213 35.44 35.44 31.86
C ASN A 213 35.86 34.09 32.48
N PRO A 214 37.13 33.88 32.89
CA PRO A 214 37.61 32.58 33.38
C PRO A 214 36.88 32.10 34.65
N SER A 215 36.47 33.03 35.52
CA SER A 215 35.80 32.76 36.79
C SER A 215 34.42 32.12 36.63
N LYS A 216 33.71 32.36 35.53
CA LYS A 216 32.40 31.74 35.24
C LYS A 216 32.49 30.27 34.85
N PHE A 217 33.65 29.81 34.39
CA PHE A 217 33.85 28.46 33.87
C PHE A 217 34.72 27.57 34.76
N ALA A 218 35.17 28.08 35.93
CA ALA A 218 36.03 27.36 36.87
C ALA A 218 37.36 26.83 36.26
N ILE A 219 37.92 27.53 35.27
CA ILE A 219 39.18 27.15 34.60
C ILE A 219 40.32 28.04 35.09
N LEU A 220 41.46 27.43 35.46
CA LEU A 220 42.71 28.14 35.77
C LEU A 220 43.31 28.74 34.50
N GLU A 221 43.54 30.05 34.49
CA GLU A 221 44.06 30.80 33.33
C GLU A 221 45.42 30.28 32.82
N GLU A 222 46.24 29.72 33.73
CA GLU A 222 47.52 29.07 33.42
C GLU A 222 47.41 27.87 32.47
N LYS A 223 46.26 27.18 32.47
CA LYS A 223 46.02 26.01 31.61
C LYS A 223 45.47 26.38 30.22
N LEU A 224 45.00 27.62 30.03
CA LEU A 224 44.43 28.07 28.76
C LEU A 224 45.50 28.31 27.68
N LYS A 225 46.66 28.88 28.04
CA LYS A 225 47.73 29.19 27.06
C LYS A 225 48.35 27.93 26.42
N PRO A 226 48.68 26.86 27.16
CA PRO A 226 49.14 25.60 26.56
C PRO A 226 48.08 24.95 25.66
N PHE A 227 46.80 25.04 26.03
CA PHE A 227 45.69 24.50 25.26
C PHE A 227 45.48 25.26 23.94
N GLU A 228 45.56 26.60 23.95
CA GLU A 228 45.51 27.41 22.73
C GLU A 228 46.69 27.11 21.80
N LYS A 229 47.89 26.89 22.35
CA LYS A 229 49.06 26.46 21.58
C LYS A 229 48.86 25.08 20.94
N LEU A 230 48.22 24.14 21.65
CA LEU A 230 47.86 22.83 21.11
C LEU A 230 46.83 22.97 19.98
N LEU A 231 45.80 23.80 20.15
CA LEU A 231 44.81 24.07 19.10
C LEU A 231 45.46 24.65 17.85
N LEU A 232 46.33 25.66 17.98
CA LEU A 232 47.05 26.24 16.84
C LEU A 232 47.95 25.21 16.15
N LYS A 233 48.57 24.30 16.91
CA LYS A 233 49.35 23.18 16.35
C LYS A 233 48.46 22.23 15.56
N LEU A 234 47.29 21.84 16.10
CA LEU A 234 46.35 20.95 15.42
C LEU A 234 45.76 21.60 14.16
N GLU A 235 45.46 22.90 14.20
CA GLU A 235 44.99 23.65 13.03
C GLU A 235 46.03 23.65 11.91
N GLY A 236 47.26 24.05 12.22
CA GLY A 236 48.34 24.11 11.23
C GLY A 236 48.77 22.75 10.69
N GLN A 237 48.63 21.68 11.48
CA GLN A 237 48.99 20.32 11.06
C GLN A 237 47.88 19.63 10.28
N LEU A 238 46.60 19.78 10.67
CA LEU A 238 45.49 18.96 10.16
C LEU A 238 44.47 19.72 9.30
N LEU A 239 44.17 20.98 9.62
CA LEU A 239 43.02 21.70 9.02
C LEU A 239 43.40 22.59 7.83
N ASP A 240 44.66 22.98 7.73
CA ASP A 240 45.17 23.78 6.61
C ASP A 240 45.34 22.97 5.30
N SER A 241 44.96 21.68 5.29
CA SER A 241 45.12 20.76 4.14
C SER A 241 46.57 20.68 3.63
N MET A 242 47.50 20.66 4.58
CA MET A 242 48.94 20.64 4.35
C MET A 242 49.61 19.39 4.93
N ILE A 243 48.86 18.34 5.27
CA ILE A 243 49.41 17.10 5.86
C ILE A 243 50.43 16.47 4.90
N PHE A 244 50.05 16.31 3.63
CA PHE A 244 50.95 15.78 2.61
C PHE A 244 52.13 16.72 2.33
N GLN A 245 51.90 18.04 2.28
CA GLN A 245 52.97 19.00 2.05
C GLN A 245 54.00 18.97 3.19
N ALA A 246 53.53 18.95 4.45
CA ALA A 246 54.36 18.85 5.63
C ALA A 246 55.18 17.56 5.64
N CYS A 247 54.63 16.44 5.15
CA CYS A 247 55.36 15.17 4.99
C CYS A 247 56.52 15.28 4.01
N VAL A 248 56.32 15.99 2.91
CA VAL A 248 57.27 16.08 1.79
C VAL A 248 58.32 17.17 2.02
N ASP A 249 58.01 18.19 2.82
CA ASP A 249 58.96 19.25 3.24
C ASP A 249 59.78 18.89 4.49
N GLN A 250 59.66 17.65 4.99
CA GLN A 250 60.45 17.18 6.12
C GLN A 250 61.96 17.28 5.85
N ARG A 251 62.74 17.40 6.93
CA ARG A 251 64.20 17.37 6.83
C ARG A 251 64.67 15.93 6.66
N PHE A 252 64.96 15.55 5.42
CA PHE A 252 65.52 14.23 5.10
C PHE A 252 67.04 14.15 5.30
N ASP A 253 67.75 15.27 5.33
CA ASP A 253 69.19 15.29 5.64
C ASP A 253 69.42 15.63 7.13
N ASN A 254 69.80 14.63 7.93
CA ASN A 254 70.17 14.81 9.33
C ASN A 254 71.70 14.81 9.50
N PRO A 255 72.31 15.89 10.03
CA PRO A 255 73.76 15.96 10.25
C PRO A 255 74.31 14.91 11.24
N GLY A 256 73.45 14.33 12.09
CA GLY A 256 73.84 13.37 13.13
C GLY A 256 73.80 11.89 12.72
N GLU A 257 73.19 11.53 11.58
CA GLU A 257 72.96 10.12 11.18
C GLU A 257 73.86 9.63 10.04
N GLY A 258 74.77 10.47 9.52
CA GLY A 258 75.82 10.07 8.56
C GLY A 258 75.33 9.71 7.14
N VAL A 259 74.03 9.71 6.88
CA VAL A 259 73.43 9.41 5.56
C VAL A 259 73.02 10.72 4.88
N SER A 260 73.62 11.05 3.73
CA SER A 260 73.17 12.16 2.89
C SER A 260 72.16 11.67 1.87
N VAL A 261 70.93 12.19 1.93
CA VAL A 261 69.82 11.77 1.05
C VAL A 261 69.78 12.65 -0.19
N SER A 262 69.72 13.98 -0.03
CA SER A 262 69.50 14.91 -1.16
C SER A 262 70.65 14.96 -2.17
N LYS A 263 71.88 14.66 -1.72
CA LYS A 263 73.09 14.68 -2.56
C LYS A 263 73.45 13.32 -3.16
N ASN A 264 72.68 12.27 -2.87
CA ASN A 264 72.96 10.93 -3.37
C ASN A 264 72.35 10.71 -4.76
N SER A 265 73.18 10.87 -5.80
CA SER A 265 72.75 10.73 -7.20
C SER A 265 72.33 9.31 -7.57
N ALA A 266 72.96 8.28 -6.99
CA ALA A 266 72.61 6.88 -7.27
C ALA A 266 71.21 6.53 -6.72
N PHE A 267 70.90 6.97 -5.51
CA PHE A 267 69.56 6.84 -4.95
C PHE A 267 68.51 7.63 -5.76
N ALA A 268 68.84 8.83 -6.22
CA ALA A 268 67.94 9.64 -7.05
C ALA A 268 67.56 8.97 -8.39
N GLU A 269 68.53 8.30 -9.03
CA GLU A 269 68.33 7.55 -10.28
C GLU A 269 67.50 6.27 -10.06
N GLU A 270 67.80 5.51 -9.00
CA GLU A 270 67.04 4.31 -8.63
C GLU A 270 65.59 4.62 -8.23
N PHE A 271 65.37 5.72 -7.51
CA PHE A 271 64.02 6.21 -7.19
C PHE A 271 63.26 6.54 -8.49
N ALA A 272 63.88 7.30 -9.40
CA ALA A 272 63.26 7.65 -10.68
C ALA A 272 62.99 6.42 -11.57
N HIS A 273 63.86 5.41 -11.54
CA HIS A 273 63.66 4.14 -12.24
C HIS A 273 62.41 3.42 -11.72
N ASN A 274 62.29 3.26 -10.40
CA ASN A 274 61.12 2.62 -9.77
C ASN A 274 59.81 3.35 -10.09
N ILE A 275 59.78 4.69 -10.04
CA ILE A 275 58.58 5.46 -10.43
C ILE A 275 58.19 5.14 -11.87
N ARG A 276 59.15 5.12 -12.82
CA ARG A 276 58.86 4.82 -14.23
C ARG A 276 58.34 3.40 -14.42
N THR A 277 58.93 2.42 -13.75
CA THR A 277 58.53 1.01 -13.84
C THR A 277 57.12 0.78 -13.26
N ILE A 278 56.84 1.33 -12.07
CA ILE A 278 55.50 1.26 -11.47
C ILE A 278 54.48 1.98 -12.35
N PHE A 279 54.82 3.16 -12.86
CA PHE A 279 53.93 3.93 -13.75
C PHE A 279 53.61 3.18 -15.04
N ALA A 280 54.59 2.58 -15.72
CA ALA A 280 54.37 1.81 -16.94
C ALA A 280 53.43 0.61 -16.71
N ASN A 281 53.60 -0.09 -15.57
CA ASN A 281 52.74 -1.20 -15.17
C ASN A 281 51.29 -0.74 -14.91
N VAL A 282 51.13 0.43 -14.28
CA VAL A 282 49.82 1.03 -14.00
C VAL A 282 49.15 1.55 -15.28
N GLU A 283 49.87 2.32 -16.10
CA GLU A 283 49.37 2.94 -17.33
C GLU A 283 48.84 1.91 -18.34
N SER A 284 49.50 0.75 -18.46
CA SER A 284 49.11 -0.32 -19.38
C SER A 284 47.72 -0.90 -19.11
N LYS A 285 47.22 -0.81 -17.87
CA LYS A 285 45.94 -1.41 -17.44
C LYS A 285 44.86 -0.38 -17.13
N LEU A 286 45.20 0.91 -17.09
CA LEU A 286 44.25 1.99 -16.79
C LEU A 286 43.24 2.17 -17.93
N GLY A 287 41.95 2.05 -17.58
CA GLY A 287 40.84 2.17 -18.53
C GLY A 287 40.53 0.88 -19.30
N GLU A 288 41.22 -0.23 -19.00
CA GLU A 288 40.88 -1.55 -19.55
C GLU A 288 39.85 -2.28 -18.67
N PRO A 289 39.08 -3.25 -19.22
CA PRO A 289 38.14 -4.06 -18.44
C PRO A 289 38.78 -4.90 -17.32
N SER A 290 40.11 -5.08 -17.35
CA SER A 290 40.91 -5.78 -16.34
C SER A 290 41.44 -4.86 -15.22
N GLU A 291 40.97 -3.61 -15.14
CA GLU A 291 41.28 -2.68 -14.06
C GLU A 291 40.75 -3.20 -12.70
N ILE A 292 41.56 -3.11 -11.64
CA ILE A 292 41.28 -3.54 -10.26
C ILE A 292 41.69 -2.45 -9.25
N ASP A 293 42.98 -2.12 -9.14
CA ASP A 293 43.51 -1.19 -8.13
C ASP A 293 44.45 -0.14 -8.73
N GLN A 294 44.51 -0.08 -10.07
CA GLN A 294 45.46 0.77 -10.79
C GLN A 294 45.20 2.26 -10.59
N ARG A 295 43.97 2.68 -10.25
CA ARG A 295 43.66 4.09 -9.96
C ARG A 295 44.26 4.55 -8.63
N ASP A 296 44.20 3.70 -7.61
CA ASP A 296 44.79 3.98 -6.29
C ASP A 296 46.32 3.98 -6.39
N LYS A 297 46.88 3.01 -7.13
CA LYS A 297 48.32 2.97 -7.45
C LYS A 297 48.77 4.19 -8.25
N TYR A 298 47.95 4.70 -9.17
CA TYR A 298 48.25 5.93 -9.90
C TYR A 298 48.34 7.15 -8.97
N ALA A 299 47.45 7.26 -7.98
CA ALA A 299 47.57 8.29 -6.94
C ALA A 299 48.88 8.15 -6.15
N GLY A 300 49.29 6.91 -5.83
CA GLY A 300 50.58 6.61 -5.20
C GLY A 300 51.79 7.03 -6.06
N VAL A 301 51.76 6.75 -7.36
CA VAL A 301 52.81 7.18 -8.31
C VAL A 301 52.92 8.70 -8.36
N CYS A 302 51.79 9.41 -8.38
CA CYS A 302 51.78 10.87 -8.32
C CYS A 302 52.38 11.38 -7.00
N GLY A 303 52.05 10.76 -5.86
CA GLY A 303 52.65 11.08 -4.56
C GLY A 303 54.18 10.87 -4.54
N LEU A 304 54.65 9.73 -5.05
CA LEU A 304 56.08 9.41 -5.15
C LEU A 304 56.83 10.37 -6.06
N PHE A 305 56.23 10.79 -7.18
CA PHE A 305 56.81 11.80 -8.08
C PHE A 305 56.99 13.15 -7.37
N VAL A 306 56.00 13.58 -6.57
CA VAL A 306 56.11 14.83 -5.81
C VAL A 306 57.19 14.72 -4.72
N LEU A 307 57.28 13.58 -4.02
CA LEU A 307 58.31 13.33 -3.01
C LEU A 307 59.71 13.37 -3.64
N HIS A 308 59.91 12.69 -4.77
CA HIS A 308 61.17 12.71 -5.53
C HIS A 308 61.59 14.13 -5.89
N PHE A 309 60.66 14.94 -6.40
CA PHE A 309 60.95 16.34 -6.74
C PHE A 309 61.39 17.17 -5.52
N HIS A 310 60.77 16.99 -4.34
CA HIS A 310 61.12 17.80 -3.17
C HIS A 310 62.45 17.38 -2.53
N ILE A 311 62.79 16.09 -2.56
CA ILE A 311 64.08 15.58 -2.05
C ILE A 311 65.24 16.01 -2.95
N PHE A 312 65.14 15.79 -4.26
CA PHE A 312 66.28 15.95 -5.19
C PHE A 312 66.25 17.23 -6.02
N ARG A 313 65.12 17.94 -6.05
CA ARG A 313 64.90 19.17 -6.84
C ARG A 313 65.10 18.98 -8.36
N THR A 314 65.03 17.74 -8.85
CA THR A 314 65.11 17.36 -10.27
C THR A 314 63.72 17.13 -10.87
N VAL A 315 63.50 17.55 -12.12
CA VAL A 315 62.21 17.37 -12.83
C VAL A 315 62.39 16.52 -14.09
N ASP A 316 61.72 15.38 -14.17
CA ASP A 316 61.57 14.60 -15.40
C ASP A 316 60.37 15.12 -16.22
N LYS A 317 60.64 15.98 -17.21
CA LYS A 317 59.60 16.58 -18.06
C LYS A 317 58.81 15.54 -18.86
N LYS A 318 59.43 14.43 -19.27
CA LYS A 318 58.73 13.39 -20.07
C LYS A 318 57.74 12.64 -19.20
N LEU A 319 58.19 12.19 -18.02
CA LEU A 319 57.34 11.51 -17.06
C LEU A 319 56.20 12.41 -16.56
N TYR A 320 56.46 13.68 -16.25
CA TYR A 320 55.43 14.65 -15.85
C TYR A 320 54.35 14.84 -16.92
N LYS A 321 54.74 14.91 -18.20
CA LYS A 321 53.78 14.99 -19.31
C LYS A 321 52.93 13.71 -19.41
N SER A 322 53.56 12.53 -19.32
CA SER A 322 52.82 11.26 -19.35
C SER A 322 51.84 11.13 -18.19
N LEU A 323 52.23 11.54 -16.97
CA LEU A 323 51.33 11.58 -15.80
C LEU A 323 50.10 12.46 -16.07
N LEU A 324 50.27 13.62 -16.69
CA LEU A 324 49.16 14.52 -17.04
C LEU A 324 48.30 14.00 -18.20
N ASP A 325 48.89 13.30 -19.18
CA ASP A 325 48.15 12.74 -20.31
C ASP A 325 47.21 11.60 -19.87
N VAL A 326 47.54 10.87 -18.79
CA VAL A 326 46.63 9.88 -18.18
C VAL A 326 45.33 10.52 -17.68
N CYS A 327 45.34 11.79 -17.27
CA CYS A 327 44.13 12.51 -16.85
C CYS A 327 43.07 12.63 -17.96
N LYS A 328 43.45 12.45 -19.24
CA LYS A 328 42.48 12.38 -20.36
C LYS A 328 41.67 11.08 -20.34
N LYS A 329 42.27 9.99 -19.88
CA LYS A 329 41.62 8.66 -19.73
C LYS A 329 40.87 8.57 -18.39
N VAL A 330 41.51 9.03 -17.31
CA VAL A 330 40.99 8.99 -15.93
C VAL A 330 40.99 10.41 -15.38
N PRO A 331 39.91 11.18 -15.59
CA PRO A 331 39.87 12.60 -15.22
C PRO A 331 39.77 12.85 -13.72
N ALA A 332 39.40 11.83 -12.94
CA ALA A 332 39.32 11.90 -11.49
C ALA A 332 39.43 10.51 -10.87
N VAL A 333 39.97 10.44 -9.66
CA VAL A 333 40.06 9.22 -8.86
C VAL A 333 39.21 9.41 -7.62
N THR A 334 38.38 8.42 -7.28
CA THR A 334 37.63 8.42 -6.01
C THR A 334 38.53 7.79 -4.96
N LEU A 335 38.99 8.57 -3.96
CA LEU A 335 39.89 8.08 -2.92
C LEU A 335 39.12 7.31 -1.84
N THR A 336 38.09 7.93 -1.28
CA THR A 336 37.18 7.29 -0.31
C THR A 336 35.78 7.87 -0.43
N ALA A 337 34.75 7.05 -0.25
CA ALA A 337 33.33 7.43 -0.31
C ALA A 337 32.98 8.40 -1.47
N ASN A 338 32.66 9.65 -1.14
CA ASN A 338 32.29 10.74 -2.06
C ASN A 338 33.46 11.69 -2.39
N ILE A 339 34.64 11.47 -1.84
CA ILE A 339 35.81 12.33 -2.02
C ILE A 339 36.49 12.02 -3.35
N ILE A 340 36.53 13.02 -4.22
CA ILE A 340 37.20 12.97 -5.52
C ILE A 340 38.51 13.73 -5.44
N TRP A 341 39.54 13.08 -5.94
CA TRP A 341 40.84 13.67 -6.16
C TRP A 341 41.10 13.92 -7.64
N PHE A 342 41.66 15.08 -7.94
CA PHE A 342 42.00 15.53 -9.29
C PHE A 342 43.52 15.51 -9.49
N PRO A 343 44.06 14.50 -10.21
CA PRO A 343 45.50 14.35 -10.38
C PRO A 343 46.15 15.55 -11.07
N ASP A 344 45.46 16.17 -12.03
CA ASP A 344 45.94 17.36 -12.74
C ASP A 344 46.06 18.57 -11.80
N THR A 345 45.04 18.83 -10.98
CA THR A 345 45.07 19.90 -9.98
C THR A 345 46.18 19.68 -8.96
N PHE A 346 46.30 18.45 -8.45
CA PHE A 346 47.30 18.06 -7.47
C PHE A 346 48.73 18.28 -7.98
N LEU A 347 49.07 17.73 -9.15
CA LEU A 347 50.41 17.83 -9.73
C LEU A 347 50.80 19.28 -10.05
N ILE A 348 49.87 20.08 -10.58
CA ILE A 348 50.11 21.50 -10.88
C ILE A 348 50.37 22.31 -9.61
N ASN A 349 49.62 22.05 -8.54
CA ASN A 349 49.73 22.79 -7.29
C ASN A 349 50.98 22.39 -6.50
N LYS A 350 51.29 21.09 -6.44
CA LYS A 350 52.41 20.57 -5.62
C LYS A 350 53.76 20.64 -6.33
N VAL A 351 53.81 20.72 -7.66
CA VAL A 351 55.07 20.92 -8.42
C VAL A 351 54.95 22.08 -9.43
N PRO A 352 54.86 23.34 -8.96
CA PRO A 352 54.72 24.50 -9.86
C PRO A 352 55.89 24.67 -10.83
N ALA A 353 57.10 24.24 -10.44
CA ALA A 353 58.29 24.28 -11.28
C ALA A 353 58.14 23.40 -12.53
N ALA A 354 57.56 22.20 -12.41
CA ALA A 354 57.29 21.32 -13.53
C ALA A 354 56.12 21.84 -14.40
N ALA A 355 55.10 22.42 -13.76
CA ALA A 355 53.98 23.03 -14.47
C ALA A 355 54.41 24.19 -15.39
N LYS A 356 55.40 25.00 -14.98
CA LYS A 356 55.97 26.09 -15.81
C LYS A 356 56.72 25.60 -17.05
N LEU A 357 57.17 24.34 -17.07
CA LEU A 357 57.87 23.74 -18.21
C LEU A 357 56.91 23.21 -19.30
N MET A 358 55.59 23.30 -19.07
CA MET A 358 54.52 22.85 -19.97
C MET A 358 53.82 24.02 -20.67
N ASP A 359 53.27 23.77 -21.86
CA ASP A 359 52.57 24.80 -22.63
C ASP A 359 51.22 25.15 -21.99
N LYS A 360 50.92 26.44 -21.77
CA LYS A 360 49.65 26.89 -21.15
C LYS A 360 48.39 26.33 -21.83
N LYS A 361 48.41 26.19 -23.17
CA LYS A 361 47.31 25.59 -23.95
C LYS A 361 47.09 24.10 -23.60
N SER A 362 48.16 23.36 -23.32
CA SER A 362 48.08 21.94 -22.96
C SER A 362 47.44 21.73 -21.57
N LEU A 363 47.78 22.59 -20.61
CA LEU A 363 47.18 22.57 -19.26
C LEU A 363 45.70 22.97 -19.29
N GLN A 364 45.32 23.93 -20.14
CA GLN A 364 43.92 24.32 -20.31
C GLN A 364 43.10 23.23 -21.01
N ALA A 365 43.67 22.54 -21.99
CA ALA A 365 43.02 21.41 -22.67
C ALA A 365 42.70 20.25 -21.72
N ILE A 366 43.55 19.96 -20.74
CA ILE A 366 43.31 18.92 -19.72
C ILE A 366 42.11 19.29 -18.83
N ARG A 367 42.00 20.55 -18.42
CA ARG A 367 40.85 21.03 -17.63
C ARG A 367 39.55 20.94 -18.43
N SER A 368 39.56 21.35 -19.70
CA SER A 368 38.40 21.23 -20.60
C SER A 368 38.04 19.78 -20.95
N SER A 369 39.01 18.87 -20.89
CA SER A 369 38.78 17.43 -21.13
C SER A 369 37.83 16.82 -20.09
N ARG A 370 37.76 17.35 -18.87
CA ARG A 370 36.87 16.86 -17.81
C ARG A 370 35.40 17.10 -18.14
N ASP A 371 35.08 18.30 -18.63
CA ASP A 371 33.73 18.65 -19.10
C ASP A 371 33.31 17.81 -20.30
N ALA A 372 34.21 17.63 -21.27
CA ALA A 372 33.98 16.80 -22.44
C ALA A 372 33.75 15.33 -22.06
N PHE A 373 34.52 14.80 -21.10
CA PHE A 373 34.37 13.44 -20.60
C PHE A 373 32.99 13.22 -19.95
N LEU A 374 32.51 14.14 -19.12
CA LEU A 374 31.20 14.03 -18.48
C LEU A 374 30.06 14.07 -19.52
N GLN A 375 30.16 14.94 -20.52
CA GLN A 375 29.18 15.02 -21.61
C GLN A 375 29.16 13.74 -22.45
N GLN A 376 30.33 13.21 -22.81
CA GLN A 376 30.46 11.96 -23.54
C GLN A 376 29.90 10.80 -22.72
N LYS A 377 30.24 10.70 -21.43
CA LYS A 377 29.73 9.66 -20.54
C LYS A 377 28.22 9.73 -20.36
N ALA A 378 27.63 10.91 -20.28
CA ALA A 378 26.17 11.06 -20.24
C ALA A 378 25.47 10.46 -21.46
N GLN A 379 26.09 10.54 -22.64
CA GLN A 379 25.55 9.98 -23.88
C GLN A 379 25.81 8.47 -24.02
N THR A 380 26.97 7.98 -23.59
CA THR A 380 27.35 6.56 -23.73
C THR A 380 26.78 5.68 -22.62
N LEU A 381 26.40 6.23 -21.46
CA LEU A 381 25.98 5.46 -20.28
C LEU A 381 24.88 4.43 -20.59
N THR A 382 23.92 4.77 -21.45
CA THR A 382 22.84 3.84 -21.83
C THR A 382 23.37 2.65 -22.64
N LYS A 383 24.35 2.87 -23.52
CA LYS A 383 25.03 1.81 -24.28
C LYS A 383 25.91 0.96 -23.38
N ASP A 384 26.58 1.59 -22.40
CA ASP A 384 27.37 0.90 -21.39
C ASP A 384 26.48 -0.06 -20.58
N VAL A 385 25.29 0.39 -20.14
CA VAL A 385 24.31 -0.47 -19.43
C VAL A 385 23.91 -1.67 -20.28
N GLN A 386 23.60 -1.48 -21.56
CA GLN A 386 23.23 -2.59 -22.45
C GLN A 386 24.37 -3.60 -22.62
N SER A 387 25.60 -3.11 -22.77
CA SER A 387 26.78 -3.95 -22.93
C SER A 387 27.04 -4.78 -21.67
N TYR A 388 27.05 -4.13 -20.49
CA TYR A 388 27.23 -4.81 -19.22
C TYR A 388 26.07 -5.74 -18.87
N TYR A 389 24.84 -5.44 -19.29
CA TYR A 389 23.71 -6.34 -19.14
C TYR A 389 23.96 -7.67 -19.87
N VAL A 390 24.44 -7.61 -21.12
CA VAL A 390 24.79 -8.82 -21.89
C VAL A 390 25.98 -9.55 -21.26
N PHE A 391 27.03 -8.83 -20.84
CA PHE A 391 28.20 -9.43 -20.22
C PHE A 391 27.88 -10.14 -18.90
N VAL A 392 27.11 -9.49 -18.01
CA VAL A 392 26.69 -10.07 -16.73
C VAL A 392 25.76 -11.24 -16.95
N THR A 393 24.77 -11.14 -17.86
CA THR A 393 23.86 -12.25 -18.15
C THR A 393 24.59 -13.45 -18.75
N SER A 394 25.52 -13.21 -19.69
CA SER A 394 26.37 -14.27 -20.26
C SER A 394 27.26 -14.92 -19.19
N TRP A 395 27.84 -14.12 -18.30
CA TRP A 395 28.61 -14.61 -17.17
C TRP A 395 27.76 -15.45 -16.20
N MET A 396 26.54 -15.01 -15.88
CA MET A 396 25.60 -15.76 -15.04
C MET A 396 25.31 -17.14 -15.62
N MET A 397 24.97 -17.22 -16.91
CA MET A 397 24.72 -18.50 -17.59
C MET A 397 25.96 -19.41 -17.57
N LYS A 398 27.16 -18.85 -17.78
CA LYS A 398 28.42 -19.60 -17.69
C LYS A 398 28.68 -20.12 -16.29
N MET A 399 28.43 -19.30 -15.26
CA MET A 399 28.62 -19.68 -13.87
C MET A 399 27.65 -20.81 -13.48
N GLU A 400 26.37 -20.68 -13.82
CA GLU A 400 25.37 -21.71 -13.56
C GLU A 400 25.67 -23.03 -14.30
N ALA A 401 26.13 -22.95 -15.56
CA ALA A 401 26.54 -24.13 -16.34
C ALA A 401 27.80 -24.83 -15.77
N ILE A 402 28.71 -24.10 -15.13
CA ILE A 402 29.91 -24.68 -14.49
C ILE A 402 29.58 -25.27 -13.12
N LEU A 403 28.66 -24.64 -12.38
CA LEU A 403 28.22 -25.10 -11.06
C LEU A 403 27.27 -26.31 -11.14
N SER A 404 26.50 -26.44 -12.21
CA SER A 404 25.61 -27.59 -12.46
C SER A 404 26.32 -28.84 -12.99
N LYS A 405 27.59 -28.76 -13.38
CA LYS A 405 28.38 -29.92 -13.81
C LYS A 405 28.83 -30.75 -12.62
N GLU A 406 28.53 -32.06 -12.65
CA GLU A 406 29.08 -33.05 -11.72
C GLU A 406 30.61 -33.09 -11.82
N GLN A 407 31.28 -33.06 -10.66
CA GLN A 407 32.73 -33.07 -10.56
C GLN A 407 33.29 -34.42 -11.00
N ARG A 408 34.15 -34.42 -12.01
CA ARG A 408 34.91 -35.61 -12.42
C ARG A 408 36.29 -35.56 -11.75
N PRO A 409 36.69 -36.59 -10.98
CA PRO A 409 37.95 -36.58 -10.23
C PRO A 409 39.19 -36.41 -11.14
N ASP A 410 39.12 -36.89 -12.38
CA ASP A 410 40.24 -36.85 -13.34
C ASP A 410 40.53 -35.45 -13.94
N LYS A 411 39.65 -34.46 -13.72
CA LYS A 411 39.77 -33.09 -14.25
C LYS A 411 39.66 -31.98 -13.21
N LEU A 412 39.80 -32.31 -11.93
CA LEU A 412 39.58 -31.38 -10.82
C LEU A 412 40.39 -30.07 -10.93
N ALA A 413 41.65 -30.14 -11.35
CA ALA A 413 42.51 -28.95 -11.51
C ALA A 413 42.07 -28.04 -12.67
N GLU A 414 41.65 -28.62 -13.80
CA GLU A 414 41.14 -27.89 -14.96
C GLU A 414 39.79 -27.24 -14.64
N ASP A 415 38.90 -27.99 -13.95
CA ASP A 415 37.60 -27.51 -13.50
C ASP A 415 37.74 -26.38 -12.46
N LEU A 416 38.67 -26.51 -11.51
CA LEU A 416 38.95 -25.47 -10.51
C LEU A 416 39.56 -24.22 -11.17
N SER A 417 40.49 -24.37 -12.12
CA SER A 417 41.04 -23.25 -12.87
C SER A 417 39.97 -22.52 -13.68
N ASN A 418 39.06 -23.26 -14.31
CA ASN A 418 37.94 -22.68 -15.06
C ASN A 418 36.96 -21.94 -14.15
N ARG A 419 36.66 -22.48 -12.96
CA ARG A 419 35.85 -21.81 -11.93
C ARG A 419 36.51 -20.51 -11.46
N CYS A 420 37.81 -20.55 -11.13
CA CYS A 420 38.57 -19.37 -10.72
C CYS A 420 38.57 -18.29 -11.81
N ASN A 421 38.76 -18.66 -13.07
CA ASN A 421 38.76 -17.70 -14.19
C ASN A 421 37.40 -16.99 -14.36
N VAL A 422 36.30 -17.75 -14.33
CA VAL A 422 34.95 -17.18 -14.43
C VAL A 422 34.63 -16.34 -13.19
N PHE A 423 35.10 -16.74 -12.01
CA PHE A 423 34.92 -15.96 -10.79
C PHE A 423 35.67 -14.62 -10.82
N VAL A 424 36.94 -14.63 -11.23
CA VAL A 424 37.75 -13.41 -11.42
C VAL A 424 37.11 -12.49 -12.45
N GLN A 425 36.61 -13.05 -13.57
CA GLN A 425 35.87 -12.28 -14.58
C GLN A 425 34.64 -11.58 -13.98
N GLY A 426 33.90 -12.26 -13.11
CA GLY A 426 32.77 -11.66 -12.40
C GLY A 426 33.19 -10.51 -11.47
N ILE A 427 34.32 -10.65 -10.75
CA ILE A 427 34.88 -9.57 -9.91
C ILE A 427 35.25 -8.35 -10.77
N LEU A 428 35.93 -8.56 -11.89
CA LEU A 428 36.32 -7.48 -12.80
C LEU A 428 35.10 -6.70 -13.29
N TYR A 429 34.03 -7.39 -13.75
CA TYR A 429 32.79 -6.72 -14.17
C TYR A 429 32.15 -5.90 -13.05
N ALA A 430 32.13 -6.41 -11.82
CA ALA A 430 31.59 -5.67 -10.68
C ALA A 430 32.44 -4.43 -10.34
N TYR A 431 33.77 -4.56 -10.39
CA TYR A 431 34.65 -3.43 -10.19
C TYR A 431 34.44 -2.37 -11.28
N SER A 432 34.38 -2.76 -12.56
CA SER A 432 34.13 -1.82 -13.65
C SER A 432 32.78 -1.10 -13.51
N ILE A 433 31.70 -1.82 -13.17
CA ILE A 433 30.38 -1.23 -12.93
C ILE A 433 30.41 -0.28 -11.73
N SER A 434 31.01 -0.70 -10.61
CA SER A 434 31.15 0.11 -9.39
C SER A 434 31.93 1.40 -9.68
N THR A 435 33.03 1.29 -10.42
CA THR A 435 33.85 2.42 -10.85
C THR A 435 33.08 3.36 -11.76
N ILE A 436 32.29 2.86 -12.71
CA ILE A 436 31.41 3.71 -13.53
C ILE A 436 30.41 4.47 -12.66
N ILE A 437 29.76 3.80 -11.70
CA ILE A 437 28.78 4.42 -10.81
C ILE A 437 29.44 5.49 -9.94
N LYS A 438 30.49 5.13 -9.19
CA LYS A 438 31.21 6.04 -8.27
C LYS A 438 31.78 7.24 -9.02
N THR A 439 32.54 7.00 -10.10
CA THR A 439 33.15 8.07 -10.90
C THR A 439 32.08 9.00 -11.48
N THR A 440 30.99 8.47 -12.05
CA THR A 440 29.94 9.30 -12.66
C THR A 440 29.18 10.11 -11.62
N MET A 441 28.71 9.48 -10.53
CA MET A 441 27.94 10.16 -9.47
C MET A 441 28.79 11.24 -8.81
N ASN A 442 30.01 10.89 -8.40
CA ASN A 442 30.88 11.83 -7.72
C ASN A 442 31.24 12.99 -8.65
N LEU A 443 31.53 12.76 -9.95
CA LEU A 443 31.83 13.85 -10.89
C LEU A 443 30.65 14.82 -11.04
N TYR A 444 29.41 14.32 -11.15
CA TYR A 444 28.23 15.21 -11.17
C TYR A 444 28.10 16.05 -9.90
N MET A 445 28.38 15.45 -8.74
CA MET A 445 28.36 16.12 -7.44
C MET A 445 29.44 17.21 -7.33
N SER A 446 30.69 16.87 -7.66
CA SER A 446 31.83 17.80 -7.61
C SER A 446 31.72 18.94 -8.61
N MET A 447 31.20 18.67 -9.81
CA MET A 447 30.99 19.69 -10.85
C MET A 447 29.69 20.48 -10.66
N GLN A 448 28.87 20.14 -9.66
CA GLN A 448 27.57 20.76 -9.36
C GLN A 448 26.64 20.86 -10.59
N LYS A 449 26.65 19.83 -11.46
CA LYS A 449 25.82 19.78 -12.67
C LYS A 449 24.60 18.86 -12.47
N PRO A 450 23.40 19.26 -12.92
CA PRO A 450 22.21 18.42 -12.80
C PRO A 450 22.31 17.18 -13.69
N MET A 451 21.89 16.04 -13.17
CA MET A 451 21.76 14.80 -13.93
C MET A 451 20.44 14.76 -14.71
N THR A 452 20.46 14.22 -15.93
CA THR A 452 19.24 13.98 -16.70
C THR A 452 18.50 12.73 -16.18
N LYS A 453 17.18 12.69 -16.37
CA LYS A 453 16.34 11.53 -15.98
C LYS A 453 16.79 10.22 -16.63
N THR A 454 17.31 10.27 -17.86
CA THR A 454 17.85 9.13 -18.58
C THR A 454 19.13 8.60 -17.92
N SER A 455 20.07 9.48 -17.55
CA SER A 455 21.30 9.09 -16.86
C SER A 455 21.02 8.49 -15.48
N VAL A 456 20.06 9.04 -14.72
CA VAL A 456 19.66 8.48 -13.41
C VAL A 456 19.11 7.07 -13.57
N LYS A 457 18.19 6.84 -14.52
CA LYS A 457 17.65 5.51 -14.80
C LYS A 457 18.74 4.52 -15.21
N ALA A 458 19.70 4.97 -16.02
CA ALA A 458 20.83 4.15 -16.44
C ALA A 458 21.72 3.76 -15.25
N LEU A 459 22.03 4.69 -14.34
CA LEU A 459 22.76 4.38 -13.11
C LEU A 459 21.99 3.40 -12.20
N CYS A 460 20.67 3.58 -12.04
CA CYS A 460 19.86 2.63 -11.27
C CYS A 460 19.94 1.22 -11.83
N ARG A 461 19.89 1.05 -13.15
CA ARG A 461 20.05 -0.25 -13.81
C ARG A 461 21.45 -0.84 -13.61
N LEU A 462 22.50 -0.02 -13.61
CA LEU A 462 23.85 -0.48 -13.29
C LEU A 462 23.95 -0.95 -11.83
N VAL A 463 23.29 -0.26 -10.90
CA VAL A 463 23.20 -0.68 -9.48
C VAL A 463 22.42 -1.99 -9.37
N GLU A 464 21.33 -2.17 -10.11
CA GLU A 464 20.59 -3.44 -10.18
C GLU A 464 21.49 -4.58 -10.67
N LEU A 465 22.22 -4.39 -11.77
CA LEU A 465 23.17 -5.38 -12.30
C LEU A 465 24.26 -5.75 -11.29
N LEU A 466 24.74 -4.76 -10.55
CA LEU A 466 25.74 -4.96 -9.50
C LEU A 466 25.17 -5.77 -8.32
N LYS A 467 23.88 -5.59 -7.99
CA LYS A 467 23.18 -6.33 -6.94
C LYS A 467 22.76 -7.75 -7.35
N VAL A 468 22.36 -7.98 -8.60
CA VAL A 468 21.97 -9.31 -9.12
C VAL A 468 23.12 -10.32 -8.96
N LYS A 469 24.36 -9.85 -9.16
CA LYS A 469 25.57 -10.64 -8.92
C LYS A 469 25.68 -11.15 -7.47
N PHE A 470 25.32 -10.31 -6.49
CA PHE A 470 25.42 -10.63 -5.06
C PHE A 470 24.49 -11.79 -4.67
N VAL A 471 23.29 -11.80 -5.24
CA VAL A 471 22.27 -12.83 -4.99
C VAL A 471 22.69 -14.18 -5.58
N ILE A 472 23.21 -14.22 -6.80
CA ILE A 472 23.61 -15.47 -7.46
C ILE A 472 24.84 -16.10 -6.77
N LEU A 473 25.78 -15.27 -6.35
CA LEU A 473 26.96 -15.72 -5.61
C LEU A 473 26.60 -16.23 -4.18
N GLN A 474 25.54 -15.71 -3.55
CA GLN A 474 25.03 -16.25 -2.29
C GLN A 474 24.28 -17.58 -2.45
N PHE A 475 23.58 -17.78 -3.58
CA PHE A 475 22.72 -18.95 -3.80
C PHE A 475 23.46 -20.19 -4.30
N SER A 476 24.64 -20.05 -4.94
CA SER A 476 25.22 -21.16 -5.71
C SER A 476 26.54 -21.77 -5.18
N GLY A 477 27.03 -21.37 -3.99
CA GLY A 477 28.37 -21.80 -3.52
C GLY A 477 28.40 -22.63 -2.23
N SER A 478 29.03 -23.81 -2.30
CA SER A 478 29.65 -24.52 -1.17
C SER A 478 30.70 -23.65 -0.46
N GLY A 479 30.97 -23.90 0.83
CA GLY A 479 31.62 -22.98 1.79
C GLY A 479 32.91 -22.23 1.36
N LEU A 480 33.67 -22.73 0.38
CA LEU A 480 34.88 -22.08 -0.15
C LEU A 480 34.57 -20.86 -1.04
N GLU A 481 33.45 -20.86 -1.76
CA GLU A 481 33.04 -19.74 -2.61
C GLU A 481 32.47 -18.59 -1.76
N ARG A 482 31.74 -18.89 -0.68
CA ARG A 482 31.28 -17.88 0.31
C ARG A 482 32.44 -17.09 0.91
N LEU A 483 33.56 -17.77 1.17
CA LEU A 483 34.81 -17.22 1.69
C LEU A 483 35.42 -16.16 0.75
N ILE A 484 35.47 -16.44 -0.55
CA ILE A 484 36.06 -15.50 -1.54
C ILE A 484 35.09 -14.35 -1.85
N ILE A 485 33.78 -14.59 -1.81
CA ILE A 485 32.73 -13.57 -2.03
C ILE A 485 32.71 -12.54 -0.89
N GLN A 486 32.85 -12.97 0.37
CA GLN A 486 32.91 -12.03 1.51
C GLN A 486 34.17 -11.15 1.48
N VAL A 487 35.33 -11.67 1.05
CA VAL A 487 36.56 -10.88 0.87
C VAL A 487 36.40 -9.82 -0.23
N ALA A 488 35.67 -10.11 -1.31
CA ALA A 488 35.36 -9.13 -2.35
C ALA A 488 34.32 -8.06 -1.88
N ASN A 489 33.42 -8.43 -0.96
CA ASN A 489 32.34 -7.58 -0.47
C ASN A 489 32.82 -6.44 0.44
N TYR A 490 33.87 -6.64 1.24
CA TYR A 490 34.39 -5.64 2.17
C TYR A 490 35.01 -4.39 1.48
N ARG A 491 35.37 -4.49 0.20
CA ARG A 491 36.04 -3.40 -0.55
C ARG A 491 35.17 -2.71 -1.60
N LEU A 492 34.16 -3.37 -2.16
CA LEU A 492 33.53 -2.89 -3.39
C LEU A 492 32.27 -2.03 -3.19
N LEU A 493 31.49 -2.24 -2.13
CA LEU A 493 30.15 -1.63 -2.00
C LEU A 493 29.70 -1.19 -0.61
N TYR A 494 30.31 -1.68 0.47
CA TYR A 494 29.88 -1.37 1.84
C TYR A 494 31.00 -0.63 2.58
N PRO A 495 30.85 0.67 2.91
CA PRO A 495 31.53 1.20 4.07
C PRO A 495 31.00 0.39 5.26
N SER A 496 31.91 -0.23 6.01
CA SER A 496 31.71 -0.92 7.29
C SER A 496 30.29 -0.87 7.84
N GLU A 497 29.60 -2.02 7.84
CA GLU A 497 28.50 -2.27 8.78
C GLU A 497 29.10 -2.27 10.18
N ASN A 498 29.24 -1.08 10.76
CA ASN A 498 29.28 -0.85 12.20
C ASN A 498 28.90 0.61 12.41
N GLU A 499 27.74 0.76 13.03
CA GLU A 499 27.07 1.99 13.51
C GLU A 499 26.05 2.69 12.60
N PRO A 500 24.95 3.19 13.21
CA PRO A 500 23.67 3.36 12.55
C PRO A 500 23.58 4.75 11.94
N CYS A 501 23.71 4.90 10.62
CA CYS A 501 23.09 6.03 9.93
C CYS A 501 21.60 6.03 10.30
N GLY A 502 21.15 7.11 10.96
CA GLY A 502 19.83 7.26 11.59
C GLY A 502 18.72 6.43 10.94
N PRO A 503 18.36 5.25 11.49
CA PRO A 503 17.40 4.33 10.87
C PRO A 503 16.00 4.94 10.69
N LEU A 504 15.72 6.05 11.37
CA LEU A 504 14.45 6.79 11.33
C LEU A 504 14.23 7.58 10.02
N GLU A 505 15.24 8.26 9.48
CA GLU A 505 15.05 9.07 8.25
C GLU A 505 14.92 8.22 6.99
N VAL A 506 15.66 7.11 6.93
CA VAL A 506 15.59 6.21 5.77
C VAL A 506 14.32 5.36 5.81
N ALA A 507 13.89 4.92 6.99
CA ALA A 507 12.60 4.24 7.16
C ALA A 507 11.42 5.14 6.78
N SER A 508 11.45 6.42 7.14
CA SER A 508 10.37 7.36 6.79
C SER A 508 10.25 7.58 5.27
N ARG A 509 11.37 7.64 4.56
CA ARG A 509 11.37 7.74 3.09
C ARG A 509 10.84 6.49 2.40
N LEU A 510 11.10 5.31 2.97
CA LEU A 510 10.61 4.06 2.43
C LEU A 510 9.09 3.93 2.63
N VAL A 511 8.58 4.31 3.81
CA VAL A 511 7.12 4.41 4.07
C VAL A 511 6.47 5.37 3.06
N HIS A 512 7.08 6.52 2.81
CA HIS A 512 6.56 7.48 1.83
C HIS A 512 6.50 6.91 0.38
N LEU A 513 7.45 6.04 0.01
CA LEU A 513 7.42 5.34 -1.28
C LEU A 513 6.27 4.32 -1.34
N LEU A 514 6.10 3.53 -0.27
CA LEU A 514 5.01 2.55 -0.15
C LEU A 514 3.64 3.22 -0.16
N ASP A 515 3.47 4.35 0.52
CA ASP A 515 2.21 5.11 0.51
C ASP A 515 1.88 5.64 -0.89
N LYS A 516 2.88 6.07 -1.65
CA LYS A 516 2.69 6.49 -3.04
C LYS A 516 2.27 5.32 -3.94
N LEU A 517 2.86 4.15 -3.72
CA LEU A 517 2.47 2.92 -4.41
C LEU A 517 1.01 2.54 -4.07
N CYS A 518 0.65 2.55 -2.79
CA CYS A 518 -0.71 2.27 -2.31
C CYS A 518 -1.75 3.18 -2.99
N LYS A 519 -1.48 4.49 -3.03
CA LYS A 519 -2.38 5.48 -3.67
C LYS A 519 -2.52 5.30 -5.18
N GLU A 520 -1.45 4.93 -5.88
CA GLU A 520 -1.52 4.66 -7.33
C GLU A 520 -2.37 3.42 -7.62
N ILE A 521 -2.26 2.37 -6.80
CA ILE A 521 -3.06 1.14 -6.93
C ILE A 521 -4.52 1.40 -6.59
N GLU A 522 -4.79 2.08 -5.48
CA GLU A 522 -6.13 2.50 -5.08
C GLU A 522 -6.79 3.33 -6.20
N LYS A 523 -6.04 4.25 -6.82
CA LYS A 523 -6.52 5.04 -7.96
C LYS A 523 -6.82 4.18 -9.17
N ASP A 524 -5.95 3.22 -9.51
CA ASP A 524 -6.16 2.32 -10.64
C ASP A 524 -7.38 1.41 -10.45
N LEU A 525 -7.55 0.85 -9.24
CA LEU A 525 -8.74 0.06 -8.87
C LEU A 525 -10.02 0.89 -8.94
N ARG A 526 -10.00 2.12 -8.39
CA ARG A 526 -11.15 3.04 -8.48
C ARG A 526 -11.52 3.37 -9.92
N LEU A 527 -10.53 3.73 -10.73
CA LEU A 527 -10.76 4.05 -12.14
C LEU A 527 -11.32 2.84 -12.90
N SER A 528 -10.85 1.63 -12.61
CA SER A 528 -11.33 0.39 -13.25
C SER A 528 -12.80 0.12 -12.96
N VAL A 529 -13.23 0.24 -11.69
CA VAL A 529 -14.64 0.04 -11.30
C VAL A 529 -15.55 1.14 -11.88
N HIS A 530 -15.06 2.39 -11.93
CA HIS A 530 -15.82 3.54 -12.44
C HIS A 530 -15.62 3.76 -13.95
N THR A 531 -15.15 2.76 -14.71
CA THR A 531 -15.00 2.85 -16.18
C THR A 531 -16.32 3.20 -16.88
N HIS A 532 -17.45 2.74 -16.34
CA HIS A 532 -18.79 3.04 -16.83
C HIS A 532 -19.18 4.54 -16.73
N LEU A 533 -18.50 5.32 -15.87
CA LEU A 533 -18.73 6.76 -15.70
C LEU A 533 -17.98 7.64 -16.72
N LYS A 534 -17.23 7.05 -17.66
CA LYS A 534 -16.50 7.76 -18.74
C LYS A 534 -15.67 8.95 -18.22
N LEU A 535 -14.91 8.77 -17.15
CA LEU A 535 -14.19 9.87 -16.49
C LEU A 535 -12.84 10.26 -17.11
N ASP A 536 -12.36 9.59 -18.16
CA ASP A 536 -11.35 10.10 -19.12
C ASP A 536 -10.97 9.01 -20.14
N ASP A 537 -10.75 9.41 -21.39
CA ASP A 537 -10.34 8.52 -22.49
C ASP A 537 -8.84 8.18 -22.39
N ARG A 538 -8.48 7.38 -21.40
CA ARG A 538 -7.10 6.91 -21.18
C ARG A 538 -6.78 5.74 -22.08
N ASN A 539 -6.55 6.05 -23.35
CA ASN A 539 -6.01 5.08 -24.30
C ASN A 539 -4.72 4.45 -23.70
N PRO A 540 -4.66 3.12 -23.49
CA PRO A 540 -3.51 2.44 -22.89
C PRO A 540 -2.21 2.63 -23.69
N PHE A 541 -2.29 2.97 -24.98
CA PHE A 541 -1.16 3.30 -25.83
C PHE A 541 -0.61 4.74 -25.61
N LYS A 542 -1.38 5.64 -24.99
CA LYS A 542 -0.95 7.02 -24.69
C LYS A 542 -0.39 7.20 -23.28
N VAL A 543 -0.94 6.49 -22.29
CA VAL A 543 -0.58 6.67 -20.86
C VAL A 543 0.44 5.62 -20.38
N GLY A 544 0.52 4.47 -21.07
CA GLY A 544 1.37 3.34 -20.70
C GLY A 544 0.80 2.59 -19.49
N MET A 545 0.59 1.28 -19.63
CA MET A 545 0.26 0.43 -18.49
C MET A 545 1.51 0.19 -17.65
N LYS A 546 1.45 0.52 -16.36
CA LYS A 546 2.50 0.12 -15.40
C LYS A 546 2.15 -1.27 -14.89
N ASP A 547 2.93 -2.27 -15.26
CA ASP A 547 2.82 -3.59 -14.65
C ASP A 547 3.44 -3.55 -13.24
N LEU A 548 2.58 -3.46 -12.23
CA LEU A 548 2.96 -3.50 -10.82
C LEU A 548 2.92 -4.93 -10.25
N ALA A 549 2.45 -5.92 -11.02
CA ALA A 549 2.29 -7.29 -10.53
C ALA A 549 3.64 -7.90 -10.11
N HIS A 550 4.71 -7.54 -10.81
CA HIS A 550 6.08 -7.96 -10.47
C HIS A 550 6.56 -7.50 -9.09
N LEU A 551 5.97 -6.47 -8.48
CA LEU A 551 6.32 -6.06 -7.12
C LEU A 551 5.70 -6.96 -6.05
N PHE A 552 4.58 -7.61 -6.36
CA PHE A 552 3.84 -8.47 -5.43
C PHE A 552 4.28 -9.94 -5.46
N SER A 553 5.08 -10.32 -6.46
CA SER A 553 5.77 -11.62 -6.50
C SER A 553 7.10 -11.61 -5.74
N LEU A 554 7.54 -10.46 -5.25
CA LEU A 554 8.79 -10.34 -4.49
C LEU A 554 8.63 -10.94 -3.09
N LYS A 555 9.65 -11.69 -2.66
CA LYS A 555 9.80 -12.13 -1.27
C LYS A 555 10.07 -10.92 -0.35
N PRO A 556 9.81 -11.05 0.97
CA PRO A 556 10.08 -9.97 1.93
C PRO A 556 11.50 -9.41 1.78
N ILE A 557 11.59 -8.11 1.54
CA ILE A 557 12.86 -7.43 1.28
C ILE A 557 13.51 -7.11 2.63
N ARG A 558 14.74 -7.59 2.84
CA ARG A 558 15.54 -7.16 3.99
C ARG A 558 16.07 -5.75 3.72
N PHE A 559 15.64 -4.80 4.55
CA PHE A 559 16.09 -3.42 4.53
C PHE A 559 16.70 -3.10 5.90
N PHE A 560 18.04 -3.03 5.96
CA PHE A 560 18.81 -3.02 7.20
C PHE A 560 18.40 -4.19 8.13
N ASN A 561 17.89 -3.87 9.32
CA ASN A 561 17.47 -4.83 10.33
C ASN A 561 15.96 -5.17 10.27
N ARG A 562 15.23 -4.74 9.22
CA ARG A 562 13.80 -5.00 9.08
C ARG A 562 13.48 -5.78 7.81
N PHE A 563 12.49 -6.67 7.90
CA PHE A 563 11.89 -7.33 6.75
C PHE A 563 10.63 -6.58 6.34
N ILE A 564 10.56 -6.21 5.07
CA ILE A 564 9.45 -5.45 4.51
C ILE A 564 8.75 -6.33 3.47
N ASP A 565 7.55 -6.75 3.80
CA ASP A 565 6.65 -7.41 2.86
C ASP A 565 5.76 -6.35 2.20
N ILE A 566 6.06 -6.05 0.93
CA ILE A 566 5.30 -5.08 0.13
C ILE A 566 3.86 -5.57 -0.07
N LYS A 567 3.66 -6.87 -0.30
CA LYS A 567 2.34 -7.45 -0.54
C LYS A 567 1.47 -7.29 0.69
N ALA A 568 1.97 -7.68 1.86
CA ALA A 568 1.24 -7.54 3.12
C ALA A 568 0.92 -6.07 3.46
N TYR A 569 1.86 -5.15 3.23
CA TYR A 569 1.65 -3.72 3.50
C TYR A 569 0.54 -3.12 2.63
N VAL A 570 0.57 -3.39 1.31
CA VAL A 570 -0.45 -2.89 0.39
C VAL A 570 -1.81 -3.51 0.69
N THR A 571 -1.89 -4.82 0.94
CA THR A 571 -3.13 -5.49 1.34
C THR A 571 -3.72 -4.85 2.59
N HIS A 572 -2.91 -4.64 3.64
CA HIS A 572 -3.37 -4.02 4.87
C HIS A 572 -3.90 -2.59 4.66
N TYR A 573 -3.21 -1.78 3.86
CA TYR A 573 -3.66 -0.43 3.52
C TYR A 573 -5.01 -0.43 2.80
N LEU A 574 -5.17 -1.29 1.78
CA LEU A 574 -6.41 -1.37 1.01
C LEU A 574 -7.56 -1.90 1.86
N ASP A 575 -7.33 -2.94 2.66
CA ASP A 575 -8.35 -3.51 3.56
C ASP A 575 -8.85 -2.47 4.56
N LYS A 576 -7.94 -1.76 5.23
CA LYS A 576 -8.27 -0.69 6.17
C LYS A 576 -9.04 0.45 5.49
N THR A 577 -8.61 0.85 4.30
CA THR A 577 -9.21 1.96 3.56
C THR A 577 -10.61 1.60 3.09
N PHE A 578 -10.78 0.44 2.45
CA PHE A 578 -12.09 -0.03 1.97
C PHE A 578 -13.05 -0.26 3.13
N TYR A 579 -12.58 -0.83 4.25
CA TYR A 579 -13.41 -1.00 5.44
C TYR A 579 -13.89 0.35 5.98
N ASN A 580 -12.96 1.29 6.26
CA ASN A 580 -13.31 2.60 6.80
C ASN A 580 -14.25 3.39 5.87
N LEU A 581 -14.01 3.38 4.56
CA LEU A 581 -14.89 4.05 3.61
C LEU A 581 -16.28 3.41 3.55
N THR A 582 -16.37 2.09 3.61
CA THR A 582 -17.65 1.38 3.69
C THR A 582 -18.39 1.69 4.99
N THR A 583 -17.69 1.87 6.13
CA THR A 583 -18.35 2.28 7.38
C THR A 583 -18.91 3.70 7.34
N VAL A 584 -18.29 4.61 6.57
CA VAL A 584 -18.79 5.98 6.39
C VAL A 584 -19.99 6.01 5.43
N ALA A 585 -19.92 5.22 4.35
CA ALA A 585 -20.94 5.14 3.31
C ALA A 585 -21.31 3.68 3.04
N LEU A 586 -22.19 3.12 3.86
CA LEU A 586 -22.58 1.71 3.76
C LEU A 586 -23.23 1.35 2.41
N HIS A 587 -23.77 2.33 1.67
CA HIS A 587 -24.35 2.13 0.34
C HIS A 587 -23.34 1.79 -0.76
N ASP A 588 -22.07 2.15 -0.59
CA ASP A 588 -20.99 1.88 -1.55
C ASP A 588 -20.32 0.52 -1.33
N TRP A 589 -20.89 -0.32 -0.44
CA TRP A 589 -20.32 -1.64 -0.10
C TRP A 589 -20.09 -2.51 -1.34
N ALA A 590 -20.99 -2.45 -2.33
CA ALA A 590 -20.89 -3.22 -3.57
C ALA A 590 -19.69 -2.76 -4.41
N THR A 591 -19.52 -1.45 -4.56
CA THR A 591 -18.41 -0.81 -5.28
C THR A 591 -17.06 -1.18 -4.66
N TYR A 592 -16.95 -1.19 -3.32
CA TYR A 592 -15.73 -1.62 -2.64
C TYR A 592 -15.52 -3.14 -2.70
N SER A 593 -16.59 -3.94 -2.74
CA SER A 593 -16.51 -5.39 -2.96
C SER A 593 -15.95 -5.72 -4.34
N GLU A 594 -16.40 -5.01 -5.39
CA GLU A 594 -15.84 -5.14 -6.74
C GLU A 594 -14.36 -4.74 -6.78
N MET A 595 -13.94 -3.68 -6.07
CA MET A 595 -12.52 -3.31 -5.97
C MET A 595 -11.68 -4.39 -5.30
N ARG A 596 -12.20 -5.08 -4.27
CA ARG A 596 -11.52 -6.21 -3.61
C ARG A 596 -11.33 -7.38 -4.59
N ASN A 597 -12.36 -7.70 -5.37
CA ASN A 597 -12.30 -8.76 -6.38
C ASN A 597 -11.30 -8.42 -7.49
N LEU A 598 -11.31 -7.18 -7.99
CA LEU A 598 -10.33 -6.69 -8.96
C LEU A 598 -8.90 -6.71 -8.42
N ALA A 599 -8.69 -6.33 -7.16
CA ALA A 599 -7.38 -6.40 -6.51
C ALA A 599 -6.85 -7.83 -6.44
N THR A 600 -7.73 -8.79 -6.15
CA THR A 600 -7.41 -10.22 -6.11
C THR A 600 -7.05 -10.74 -7.50
N GLN A 601 -7.88 -10.46 -8.51
CA GLN A 601 -7.68 -10.95 -9.88
C GLN A 601 -6.46 -10.33 -10.58
N ARG A 602 -6.23 -9.02 -10.42
CA ARG A 602 -5.20 -8.28 -11.16
C ARG A 602 -3.83 -8.29 -10.49
N TYR A 603 -3.78 -8.32 -9.16
CA TYR A 603 -2.54 -8.22 -8.39
C TYR A 603 -2.25 -9.44 -7.50
N GLY A 604 -3.16 -10.42 -7.42
CA GLY A 604 -2.99 -11.61 -6.57
C GLY A 604 -2.99 -11.28 -5.07
N LEU A 605 -3.61 -10.17 -4.67
CA LEU A 605 -3.74 -9.74 -3.28
C LEU A 605 -4.87 -10.54 -2.62
N VAL A 606 -4.57 -11.24 -1.54
CA VAL A 606 -5.59 -11.91 -0.73
C VAL A 606 -6.23 -10.86 0.16
N MET A 607 -7.45 -10.45 -0.18
CA MET A 607 -8.19 -9.40 0.52
C MET A 607 -9.15 -10.02 1.54
N THR A 608 -9.39 -9.32 2.65
CA THR A 608 -10.34 -9.80 3.67
C THR A 608 -11.78 -9.52 3.21
N GLU A 609 -12.74 -10.41 3.46
CA GLU A 609 -14.15 -10.11 3.21
C GLU A 609 -14.70 -9.13 4.25
N ALA A 610 -15.52 -8.17 3.80
CA ALA A 610 -16.16 -7.21 4.70
C ALA A 610 -17.52 -7.76 5.14
N HIS A 611 -17.61 -8.24 6.38
CA HIS A 611 -18.89 -8.63 7.00
C HIS A 611 -19.69 -7.41 7.51
N LEU A 612 -19.76 -6.35 6.72
CA LEU A 612 -20.55 -5.16 7.04
C LEU A 612 -22.00 -5.31 6.55
N PRO A 613 -23.00 -4.78 7.27
CA PRO A 613 -24.39 -4.82 6.82
C PRO A 613 -24.55 -4.12 5.46
N SER A 614 -25.16 -4.80 4.48
CA SER A 614 -25.45 -4.22 3.17
C SER A 614 -26.60 -3.21 3.28
N GLN A 615 -26.30 -1.94 3.49
CA GLN A 615 -27.29 -0.87 3.36
C GLN A 615 -27.21 -0.29 1.95
N THR A 616 -28.30 0.23 1.41
CA THR A 616 -28.33 0.93 0.11
C THR A 616 -28.86 2.35 0.31
N LEU A 617 -28.57 3.24 -0.64
CA LEU A 617 -28.97 4.67 -0.60
C LEU A 617 -30.49 4.90 -0.48
N GLU A 618 -31.26 3.89 -0.88
CA GLU A 618 -32.72 3.82 -0.76
C GLU A 618 -33.14 3.66 0.73
N GLN A 619 -33.06 4.77 1.47
CA GLN A 619 -33.51 4.91 2.87
C GLN A 619 -35.05 4.85 2.97
N GLY A 620 -35.56 3.86 3.71
CA GLY A 620 -36.96 3.75 4.11
C GLY A 620 -37.09 3.10 5.50
N LEU A 621 -38.29 3.11 6.06
CA LEU A 621 -38.61 2.38 7.29
C LEU A 621 -38.35 0.89 7.12
N ASP A 622 -37.69 0.27 8.09
CA ASP A 622 -37.45 -1.18 8.12
C ASP A 622 -38.79 -1.92 8.24
N VAL A 623 -38.91 -3.05 7.54
CA VAL A 623 -40.06 -3.98 7.63
C VAL A 623 -40.38 -4.33 9.08
N LEU A 624 -39.38 -4.53 9.94
CA LEU A 624 -39.62 -4.84 11.36
C LEU A 624 -40.31 -3.69 12.12
N GLU A 625 -39.94 -2.45 11.82
CA GLU A 625 -40.55 -1.27 12.43
C GLU A 625 -41.99 -1.08 11.93
N ILE A 626 -42.21 -1.28 10.63
CA ILE A 626 -43.55 -1.23 10.01
C ILE A 626 -44.45 -2.31 10.60
N MET A 627 -43.95 -3.55 10.72
CA MET A 627 -44.69 -4.68 11.27
C MET A 627 -45.15 -4.41 12.71
N ARG A 628 -44.25 -3.92 13.59
CA ARG A 628 -44.57 -3.59 14.99
C ARG A 628 -45.61 -2.47 15.08
N ASN A 629 -45.57 -1.50 14.15
CA ASN A 629 -46.43 -0.33 14.14
C ASN A 629 -47.42 -0.32 12.96
N ILE A 630 -47.92 -1.49 12.54
CA ILE A 630 -48.76 -1.63 11.34
C ILE A 630 -50.00 -0.72 11.38
N HIS A 631 -50.57 -0.51 12.56
CA HIS A 631 -51.72 0.37 12.79
C HIS A 631 -51.42 1.86 12.50
N VAL A 632 -50.19 2.30 12.76
CA VAL A 632 -49.70 3.65 12.39
C VAL A 632 -49.40 3.70 10.90
N PHE A 633 -48.79 2.65 10.35
CA PHE A 633 -48.41 2.60 8.95
C PHE A 633 -49.60 2.72 8.00
N VAL A 634 -50.62 1.86 8.16
CA VAL A 634 -51.81 1.83 7.29
C VAL A 634 -52.69 3.07 7.40
N SER A 635 -52.53 3.86 8.47
CA SER A 635 -53.27 5.12 8.67
C SER A 635 -52.50 6.34 8.15
N ARG A 636 -51.16 6.32 8.20
CA ARG A 636 -50.29 7.41 7.75
C ARG A 636 -49.83 7.29 6.30
N TYR A 637 -49.85 6.10 5.71
CA TYR A 637 -49.42 5.87 4.33
C TYR A 637 -50.61 5.58 3.40
N LEU A 638 -50.50 6.01 2.16
CA LEU A 638 -51.43 5.77 1.07
C LEU A 638 -50.83 4.76 0.09
N TYR A 639 -51.61 3.77 -0.29
CA TYR A 639 -51.20 2.75 -1.24
C TYR A 639 -51.53 3.15 -2.67
N ASN A 640 -50.54 3.00 -3.57
CA ASN A 640 -50.72 3.05 -5.01
C ASN A 640 -50.64 1.64 -5.59
N LEU A 641 -51.75 1.18 -6.17
CA LEU A 641 -51.91 -0.19 -6.67
C LEU A 641 -51.04 -0.48 -7.89
N ASN A 642 -50.84 0.52 -8.75
CA ASN A 642 -50.17 0.39 -10.05
C ASN A 642 -48.65 0.31 -9.88
N ASN A 643 -48.08 1.26 -9.13
CA ASN A 643 -46.63 1.32 -8.92
C ASN A 643 -46.16 0.42 -7.77
N GLN A 644 -47.08 -0.12 -6.96
CA GLN A 644 -46.78 -0.82 -5.71
C GLN A 644 -45.85 0.01 -4.81
N ILE A 645 -46.29 1.22 -4.49
CA ILE A 645 -45.56 2.17 -3.63
C ILE A 645 -46.50 2.65 -2.53
N PHE A 646 -45.99 2.76 -1.31
CA PHE A 646 -46.64 3.51 -0.24
C PHE A 646 -46.07 4.91 -0.14
N ILE A 647 -46.94 5.90 0.03
CA ILE A 647 -46.56 7.31 0.13
C ILE A 647 -47.11 7.88 1.43
N GLU A 648 -46.27 8.58 2.19
CA GLU A 648 -46.68 9.22 3.44
C GLU A 648 -47.73 10.33 3.19
N ARG A 649 -48.81 10.37 3.98
CA ARG A 649 -49.91 11.34 3.84
C ARG A 649 -49.48 12.77 4.14
N THR A 650 -48.69 12.94 5.19
CA THR A 650 -48.22 14.22 5.69
C THR A 650 -46.87 14.02 6.34
N SER A 651 -45.87 14.81 5.96
CA SER A 651 -44.56 14.82 6.59
C SER A 651 -44.24 16.21 7.12
N ASN A 652 -43.50 16.30 8.23
CA ASN A 652 -42.91 17.55 8.68
C ASN A 652 -41.71 17.97 7.81
N ASN A 653 -41.19 17.04 7.00
CA ASN A 653 -40.06 17.26 6.10
C ASN A 653 -40.49 17.88 4.76
N LYS A 654 -39.52 18.40 4.01
CA LYS A 654 -39.76 18.94 2.64
C LYS A 654 -40.17 17.86 1.63
N HIS A 655 -39.92 16.60 1.94
CA HIS A 655 -40.20 15.44 1.09
C HIS A 655 -41.06 14.44 1.85
N LEU A 656 -41.92 13.72 1.12
CA LEU A 656 -42.71 12.61 1.66
C LEU A 656 -41.89 11.34 1.60
N ASN A 657 -41.94 10.52 2.66
CA ASN A 657 -41.31 9.21 2.64
C ASN A 657 -42.09 8.27 1.71
N THR A 658 -41.36 7.44 0.95
CA THR A 658 -41.95 6.42 0.08
C THR A 658 -41.38 5.04 0.39
N ILE A 659 -42.20 4.01 0.28
CA ILE A 659 -41.78 2.62 0.46
C ILE A 659 -42.07 1.86 -0.83
N ASN A 660 -41.00 1.34 -1.43
CA ASN A 660 -41.04 0.60 -2.68
C ASN A 660 -40.70 -0.89 -2.44
N ILE A 661 -40.77 -1.69 -3.51
CA ILE A 661 -40.45 -3.13 -3.47
C ILE A 661 -38.98 -3.37 -3.05
N ARG A 662 -38.05 -2.51 -3.48
CA ARG A 662 -36.61 -2.64 -3.20
C ARG A 662 -36.27 -2.43 -1.71
N HIS A 663 -36.91 -1.46 -1.04
CA HIS A 663 -36.78 -1.20 0.39
C HIS A 663 -37.14 -2.46 1.20
N ILE A 664 -38.25 -3.10 0.81
CA ILE A 664 -38.73 -4.33 1.42
C ILE A 664 -37.77 -5.49 1.12
N ALA A 665 -37.31 -5.64 -0.13
CA ALA A 665 -36.34 -6.67 -0.51
C ALA A 665 -35.01 -6.53 0.25
N ASN A 666 -34.54 -5.30 0.47
CA ASN A 666 -33.33 -5.02 1.25
C ASN A 666 -33.52 -5.37 2.73
N SER A 667 -34.68 -5.05 3.31
CA SER A 667 -34.99 -5.43 4.69
C SER A 667 -35.07 -6.95 4.86
N ILE A 668 -35.66 -7.65 3.88
CA ILE A 668 -35.68 -9.12 3.83
C ILE A 668 -34.27 -9.70 3.67
N ARG A 669 -33.40 -9.06 2.87
CA ARG A 669 -31.99 -9.50 2.74
C ARG A 669 -31.22 -9.40 4.06
N THR A 670 -31.47 -8.35 4.85
CA THR A 670 -30.79 -8.15 6.14
C THR A 670 -31.26 -9.14 7.20
N HIS A 671 -32.56 -9.41 7.27
CA HIS A 671 -33.15 -10.17 8.39
C HIS A 671 -33.59 -11.59 8.03
N GLY A 672 -33.53 -11.97 6.74
CA GLY A 672 -33.98 -13.26 6.23
C GLY A 672 -35.45 -13.30 5.81
N THR A 673 -35.79 -14.33 5.04
CA THR A 673 -37.12 -14.58 4.47
C THR A 673 -38.19 -14.89 5.54
N GLY A 674 -37.79 -15.37 6.72
CA GLY A 674 -38.70 -15.66 7.84
C GLY A 674 -39.52 -14.47 8.36
N ILE A 675 -39.08 -13.23 8.08
CA ILE A 675 -39.87 -12.03 8.37
C ILE A 675 -41.20 -12.01 7.61
N MET A 676 -41.27 -12.59 6.41
CA MET A 676 -42.47 -12.56 5.58
C MET A 676 -43.66 -13.21 6.30
N ASN A 677 -43.49 -14.44 6.79
CA ASN A 677 -44.51 -15.17 7.54
C ASN A 677 -44.95 -14.43 8.81
N THR A 678 -43.96 -13.88 9.54
CA THR A 678 -44.22 -13.10 10.75
C THR A 678 -45.06 -11.84 10.43
N THR A 679 -44.74 -11.16 9.34
CA THR A 679 -45.44 -9.93 8.90
C THR A 679 -46.89 -10.21 8.49
N VAL A 680 -47.12 -11.34 7.81
CA VAL A 680 -48.49 -11.79 7.45
C VAL A 680 -49.30 -12.11 8.70
N ASN A 681 -48.70 -12.72 9.73
CA ASN A 681 -49.37 -12.98 11.02
C ASN A 681 -49.75 -11.67 11.75
N PHE A 682 -48.84 -10.69 11.84
CA PHE A 682 -49.19 -9.38 12.42
C PHE A 682 -50.30 -8.67 11.62
N THR A 683 -50.29 -8.82 10.30
CA THR A 683 -51.36 -8.30 9.44
C THR A 683 -52.68 -9.00 9.70
N TYR A 684 -52.69 -10.31 9.88
CA TYR A 684 -53.86 -11.09 10.27
C TYR A 684 -54.46 -10.58 11.60
N GLN A 685 -53.64 -10.40 12.64
CA GLN A 685 -54.08 -9.87 13.94
C GLN A 685 -54.66 -8.46 13.83
N PHE A 686 -54.04 -7.61 12.99
CA PHE A 686 -54.56 -6.27 12.71
C PHE A 686 -55.92 -6.33 11.99
N LEU A 687 -56.05 -7.17 10.96
CA LEU A 687 -57.28 -7.37 10.21
C LEU A 687 -58.41 -7.87 11.11
N GLN A 688 -58.14 -8.83 12.00
CA GLN A 688 -59.12 -9.35 12.95
C GLN A 688 -59.76 -8.21 13.79
N LYS A 689 -58.93 -7.31 14.33
CA LYS A 689 -59.41 -6.14 15.10
C LYS A 689 -60.24 -5.18 14.24
N LYS A 690 -59.82 -4.92 13.00
CA LYS A 690 -60.55 -4.03 12.07
C LYS A 690 -61.86 -4.63 11.58
N PHE A 691 -61.87 -5.94 11.36
CA PHE A 691 -63.06 -6.68 10.97
C PHE A 691 -64.13 -6.75 12.06
N TYR A 692 -63.71 -6.76 13.34
CA TYR A 692 -64.64 -6.59 14.45
C TYR A 692 -65.39 -5.24 14.38
N ILE A 693 -64.65 -4.14 14.17
CA ILE A 693 -65.23 -2.79 14.01
C ILE A 693 -66.12 -2.73 12.75
N PHE A 694 -65.69 -3.35 11.65
CA PHE A 694 -66.46 -3.45 10.42
C PHE A 694 -67.81 -4.16 10.65
N SER A 695 -67.80 -5.27 11.38
CA SER A 695 -69.03 -6.02 11.70
C SER A 695 -69.97 -5.22 12.59
N GLN A 696 -69.43 -4.52 13.60
CA GLN A 696 -70.22 -3.62 14.45
C GLN A 696 -70.89 -2.50 13.65
N PHE A 697 -70.17 -1.88 12.71
CA PHE A 697 -70.72 -0.83 11.85
C PHE A 697 -71.87 -1.33 10.98
N MET A 698 -71.74 -2.53 10.40
CA MET A 698 -72.80 -3.14 9.58
C MET A 698 -73.98 -3.65 10.42
N TYR A 699 -73.78 -3.90 11.71
CA TYR A 699 -74.82 -4.34 12.64
C TYR A 699 -75.67 -3.17 13.18
N ASP A 700 -75.13 -1.93 13.15
CA ASP A 700 -75.83 -0.73 13.59
C ASP A 700 -77.22 -0.60 12.93
N GLU A 701 -78.26 -0.46 13.74
CA GLU A 701 -79.66 -0.41 13.28
C GLU A 701 -79.93 0.78 12.35
N HIS A 702 -79.23 1.91 12.50
CA HIS A 702 -79.39 3.07 11.59
C HIS A 702 -78.84 2.79 10.18
N ILE A 703 -77.80 1.96 10.06
CA ILE A 703 -77.21 1.55 8.78
C ILE A 703 -77.99 0.39 8.19
N LYS A 704 -78.20 -0.67 8.98
CA LYS A 704 -78.91 -1.89 8.59
C LYS A 704 -80.32 -1.62 8.10
N SER A 705 -81.11 -0.80 8.81
CA SER A 705 -82.49 -0.48 8.40
C SER A 705 -82.57 0.28 7.08
N ARG A 706 -81.58 1.13 6.77
CA ARG A 706 -81.51 1.87 5.49
C ARG A 706 -81.07 0.96 4.34
N LEU A 707 -80.10 0.07 4.58
CA LEU A 707 -79.70 -0.93 3.58
C LEU A 707 -80.85 -1.85 3.21
N ILE A 708 -81.63 -2.32 4.19
CA ILE A 708 -82.81 -3.16 3.93
C ILE A 708 -83.87 -2.41 3.10
N LYS A 709 -84.09 -1.11 3.37
CA LYS A 709 -84.98 -0.27 2.57
C LYS A 709 -84.49 -0.13 1.12
N ASP A 710 -83.19 0.03 0.92
CA ASP A 710 -82.60 0.14 -0.42
C ASP A 710 -82.61 -1.21 -1.17
N ILE A 711 -82.44 -2.33 -0.47
CA ILE A 711 -82.58 -3.69 -1.04
C ILE A 711 -84.01 -3.93 -1.53
N ARG A 712 -85.03 -3.58 -0.72
CA ARG A 712 -86.44 -3.73 -1.11
C ARG A 712 -86.76 -2.87 -2.34
N PHE A 713 -86.35 -1.61 -2.30
CA PHE A 713 -86.54 -0.69 -3.42
C PHE A 713 -85.88 -1.20 -4.71
N PHE A 714 -84.64 -1.70 -4.65
CA PHE A 714 -83.96 -2.26 -5.82
C PHE A 714 -84.69 -3.50 -6.38
N ARG A 715 -85.17 -4.40 -5.51
CA ARG A 715 -85.96 -5.58 -5.94
C ARG A 715 -87.28 -5.19 -6.60
N GLU A 716 -87.97 -4.18 -6.08
CA GLU A 716 -89.26 -3.70 -6.60
C GLU A 716 -89.11 -2.90 -7.91
N THR A 717 -87.98 -2.21 -8.10
CA THR A 717 -87.76 -1.30 -9.25
C THR A 717 -86.92 -1.95 -10.36
N LYS A 718 -86.41 -3.17 -10.14
CA LYS A 718 -85.45 -3.85 -11.03
C LYS A 718 -85.90 -3.94 -12.48
N ASP A 719 -87.20 -4.17 -12.71
CA ASP A 719 -87.79 -4.33 -14.04
C ASP A 719 -88.07 -2.97 -14.73
N GLN A 720 -88.16 -1.88 -13.97
CA GLN A 720 -88.45 -0.53 -14.47
C GLN A 720 -87.17 0.30 -14.72
N SER A 721 -86.05 -0.02 -14.06
CA SER A 721 -84.80 0.75 -14.12
C SER A 721 -83.69 0.08 -14.95
N ASP A 722 -84.03 -0.76 -15.93
CA ASP A 722 -83.07 -1.49 -16.77
C ASP A 722 -82.04 -2.28 -15.92
N GLN A 723 -82.48 -2.82 -14.79
CA GLN A 723 -81.67 -3.51 -13.78
C GLN A 723 -80.54 -2.67 -13.13
N LYS A 724 -80.53 -1.34 -13.34
CA LYS A 724 -79.49 -0.44 -12.81
C LYS A 724 -79.88 0.15 -11.46
N TYR A 725 -78.91 0.29 -10.56
CA TYR A 725 -79.09 0.98 -9.28
C TYR A 725 -79.09 2.50 -9.44
N PRO A 726 -80.14 3.24 -9.02
CA PRO A 726 -80.24 4.68 -9.25
C PRO A 726 -79.20 5.51 -8.46
N PHE A 727 -78.49 6.41 -9.16
CA PHE A 727 -77.50 7.30 -8.54
C PHE A 727 -78.09 8.20 -7.45
N GLU A 728 -79.26 8.79 -7.68
CA GLU A 728 -79.92 9.69 -6.71
C GLU A 728 -80.15 9.01 -5.36
N ARG A 729 -80.34 7.68 -5.37
CA ARG A 729 -80.56 6.92 -4.15
C ARG A 729 -79.27 6.79 -3.34
N ALA A 730 -78.14 6.51 -3.99
CA ALA A 730 -76.83 6.49 -3.35
C ALA A 730 -76.49 7.87 -2.72
N GLU A 731 -76.83 8.95 -3.41
CA GLU A 731 -76.62 10.31 -2.90
C GLU A 731 -77.55 10.64 -1.72
N LYS A 732 -78.85 10.27 -1.81
CA LYS A 732 -79.80 10.39 -0.69
C LYS A 732 -79.34 9.61 0.54
N PHE A 733 -78.75 8.44 0.35
CA PHE A 733 -78.16 7.63 1.44
C PHE A 733 -77.00 8.36 2.12
N ASN A 734 -76.04 8.90 1.35
CA ASN A 734 -74.94 9.72 1.88
C ASN A 734 -75.43 10.94 2.66
N ARG A 735 -76.37 11.71 2.08
CA ARG A 735 -76.98 12.88 2.75
C ARG A 735 -77.73 12.48 4.02
N GLY A 736 -78.43 11.35 4.01
CA GLY A 736 -79.16 10.82 5.16
C GLY A 736 -78.24 10.40 6.31
N ILE A 737 -77.04 9.88 6.02
CA ILE A 737 -76.05 9.52 7.05
C ILE A 737 -75.36 10.74 7.61
N ARG A 738 -75.04 11.76 6.80
CA ARG A 738 -74.49 13.04 7.30
C ARG A 738 -75.39 13.72 8.34
N LYS A 739 -76.71 13.51 8.26
CA LYS A 739 -77.70 14.03 9.23
C LYS A 739 -77.69 13.32 10.59
N LEU A 740 -77.09 12.13 10.72
CA LEU A 740 -77.03 11.38 11.98
C LEU A 740 -75.99 11.92 12.96
N GLY A 741 -75.12 12.83 12.52
CA GLY A 741 -74.07 13.45 13.33
C GLY A 741 -72.74 13.49 12.59
N ILE A 742 -71.96 14.53 12.89
CA ILE A 742 -70.58 14.70 12.42
C ILE A 742 -69.70 14.63 13.68
N THR A 743 -68.58 13.91 13.58
CA THR A 743 -67.61 13.81 14.67
C THR A 743 -66.87 15.14 14.90
N PRO A 744 -66.17 15.32 16.05
CA PRO A 744 -65.41 16.54 16.33
C PRO A 744 -64.38 16.89 15.24
N ASP A 745 -63.87 15.87 14.54
CA ASP A 745 -62.91 16.00 13.43
C ASP A 745 -63.56 16.34 12.07
N GLY A 746 -64.87 16.64 12.05
CA GLY A 746 -65.61 17.00 10.83
C GLY A 746 -65.95 15.82 9.91
N GLN A 747 -65.82 14.58 10.38
CA GLN A 747 -66.05 13.36 9.58
C GLN A 747 -67.44 12.77 9.85
N SER A 748 -68.13 12.35 8.79
CA SER A 748 -69.37 11.57 8.90
C SER A 748 -69.08 10.10 9.22
N TYR A 749 -70.08 9.37 9.72
CA TYR A 749 -69.98 7.93 9.96
C TYR A 749 -69.55 7.13 8.71
N LEU A 750 -69.98 7.58 7.51
CA LEU A 750 -69.54 6.99 6.25
C LEU A 750 -68.06 7.28 5.93
N ASP A 751 -67.55 8.46 6.32
CA ASP A 751 -66.13 8.79 6.12
C ASP A 751 -65.24 7.90 7.00
N GLN A 752 -65.66 7.64 8.24
CA GLN A 752 -64.98 6.69 9.13
C GLN A 752 -65.00 5.27 8.57
N PHE A 753 -66.14 4.85 8.01
CA PHE A 753 -66.26 3.53 7.39
C PHE A 753 -65.40 3.41 6.12
N ARG A 754 -65.35 4.45 5.29
CA ARG A 754 -64.43 4.51 4.15
C ARG A 754 -62.97 4.40 4.59
N GLN A 755 -62.56 5.14 5.62
CA GLN A 755 -61.20 5.05 6.17
C GLN A 755 -60.88 3.66 6.72
N LEU A 756 -61.85 3.00 7.37
CA LEU A 756 -61.70 1.62 7.83
C LEU A 756 -61.45 0.67 6.65
N ILE A 757 -62.23 0.78 5.58
CA ILE A 757 -62.05 -0.02 4.36
C ILE A 757 -60.70 0.28 3.71
N SER A 758 -60.30 1.55 3.62
CA SER A 758 -58.97 1.94 3.10
C SER A 758 -57.83 1.36 3.95
N GLN A 759 -57.96 1.35 5.28
CA GLN A 759 -56.94 0.75 6.17
C GLN A 759 -56.84 -0.77 5.98
N ILE A 760 -57.97 -1.46 5.82
CA ILE A 760 -58.00 -2.89 5.49
C ILE A 760 -57.30 -3.12 4.15
N GLY A 761 -57.61 -2.35 3.12
CA GLY A 761 -56.97 -2.50 1.82
C GLY A 761 -55.50 -2.07 1.78
N ASN A 762 -55.08 -1.08 2.56
CA ASN A 762 -53.67 -0.72 2.76
C ASN A 762 -52.90 -1.88 3.41
N ALA A 763 -53.50 -2.59 4.38
CA ALA A 763 -52.90 -3.78 4.96
C ALA A 763 -52.74 -4.91 3.91
N MET A 764 -53.74 -5.12 3.05
CA MET A 764 -53.63 -6.07 1.93
C MET A 764 -52.58 -5.64 0.90
N GLY A 765 -52.49 -4.35 0.61
CA GLY A 765 -51.44 -3.77 -0.25
C GLY A 765 -50.04 -3.94 0.33
N TYR A 766 -49.90 -3.92 1.66
CA TYR A 766 -48.64 -4.19 2.34
C TYR A 766 -48.24 -5.66 2.23
N VAL A 767 -49.16 -6.60 2.45
CA VAL A 767 -48.92 -8.04 2.20
C VAL A 767 -48.51 -8.28 0.75
N ARG A 768 -49.15 -7.59 -0.22
CA ARG A 768 -48.75 -7.63 -1.63
C ARG A 768 -47.31 -7.19 -1.83
N MET A 769 -46.91 -6.10 -1.18
CA MET A 769 -45.56 -5.55 -1.30
C MET A 769 -44.51 -6.45 -0.64
N ILE A 770 -44.81 -7.04 0.52
CA ILE A 770 -43.96 -8.06 1.17
C ILE A 770 -43.72 -9.24 0.24
N ARG A 771 -44.79 -9.74 -0.40
CA ARG A 771 -44.69 -10.79 -1.43
C ARG A 771 -43.78 -10.37 -2.57
N SER A 772 -44.01 -9.20 -3.17
CA SER A 772 -43.18 -8.70 -4.29
C SER A 772 -41.73 -8.50 -3.89
N GLY A 773 -41.45 -8.01 -2.67
CA GLY A 773 -40.10 -7.83 -2.13
C GLY A 773 -39.39 -9.15 -1.87
N GLY A 774 -40.11 -10.15 -1.34
CA GLY A 774 -39.60 -11.51 -1.17
C GLY A 774 -39.24 -12.16 -2.49
N LEU A 775 -40.14 -12.06 -3.49
CA LEU A 775 -39.88 -12.57 -4.83
C LEU A 775 -38.69 -11.89 -5.50
N HIS A 776 -38.55 -10.56 -5.36
CA HIS A 776 -37.40 -9.83 -5.89
C HIS A 776 -36.09 -10.27 -5.21
N CYS A 777 -36.10 -10.54 -3.91
CA CYS A 777 -34.94 -11.07 -3.19
C CYS A 777 -34.57 -12.48 -3.68
N CYS A 778 -35.54 -13.38 -3.78
CA CYS A 778 -35.32 -14.76 -4.24
C CYS A 778 -34.86 -14.79 -5.71
N SER A 779 -35.50 -14.01 -6.59
CA SER A 779 -35.11 -13.88 -8.01
C SER A 779 -33.67 -13.36 -8.18
N SER A 780 -33.23 -12.45 -7.30
CA SER A 780 -31.84 -11.97 -7.32
C SER A 780 -30.85 -13.07 -6.92
N ALA A 781 -31.22 -13.93 -5.97
CA ALA A 781 -30.38 -15.05 -5.52
C ALA A 781 -30.36 -16.20 -6.54
N ILE A 782 -31.49 -16.47 -7.19
CA ILE A 782 -31.70 -17.58 -8.14
C ILE A 782 -31.17 -17.26 -9.55
N ARG A 783 -30.72 -16.03 -9.83
CA ARG A 783 -30.25 -15.60 -11.16
C ARG A 783 -29.15 -16.48 -11.79
N PHE A 784 -28.46 -17.28 -10.97
CA PHE A 784 -27.40 -18.19 -11.39
C PHE A 784 -27.86 -19.64 -11.59
N VAL A 785 -29.12 -19.95 -11.28
CA VAL A 785 -29.74 -21.27 -11.50
C VAL A 785 -30.40 -21.26 -12.89
N PRO A 786 -29.97 -22.13 -13.82
CA PRO A 786 -30.44 -22.11 -15.21
C PRO A 786 -31.88 -22.57 -15.37
N ASP A 787 -32.33 -23.57 -14.60
CA ASP A 787 -33.72 -24.06 -14.58
C ASP A 787 -34.21 -24.27 -13.15
N LEU A 788 -35.40 -23.76 -12.85
CA LEU A 788 -36.06 -23.88 -11.54
C LEU A 788 -36.93 -25.13 -11.44
N GLU A 789 -37.29 -25.74 -12.58
CA GLU A 789 -38.12 -26.94 -12.64
C GLU A 789 -37.26 -28.22 -12.60
N ASP A 790 -35.99 -28.14 -13.01
CA ASP A 790 -35.04 -29.25 -13.03
C ASP A 790 -33.71 -28.89 -12.33
N ILE A 791 -33.75 -28.77 -11.00
CA ILE A 791 -32.55 -28.52 -10.19
C ILE A 791 -31.87 -29.86 -9.94
N VAL A 792 -30.68 -30.04 -10.54
CA VAL A 792 -29.86 -31.24 -10.34
C VAL A 792 -29.37 -31.32 -8.89
N ASN A 793 -29.45 -32.51 -8.29
CA ASN A 793 -28.97 -32.75 -6.93
C ASN A 793 -27.44 -32.78 -6.90
N PHE A 794 -26.81 -31.77 -6.29
CA PHE A 794 -25.35 -31.68 -6.25
C PHE A 794 -24.73 -32.70 -5.30
N GLU A 795 -25.42 -33.11 -4.23
CA GLU A 795 -24.94 -34.11 -3.30
C GLU A 795 -24.74 -35.48 -3.98
N GLU A 796 -25.66 -35.90 -4.85
CA GLU A 796 -25.55 -37.14 -5.61
C GLU A 796 -24.38 -37.11 -6.60
N LEU A 797 -24.21 -36.03 -7.35
CA LEU A 797 -23.09 -35.88 -8.29
C LEU A 797 -21.72 -35.89 -7.60
N VAL A 798 -21.61 -35.27 -6.42
CA VAL A 798 -20.37 -35.21 -5.64
C VAL A 798 -20.03 -36.57 -5.03
N LYS A 799 -21.06 -37.37 -4.69
CA LYS A 799 -20.91 -38.77 -4.26
C LYS A 799 -20.48 -39.68 -5.41
N GLU A 800 -21.04 -39.49 -6.61
CA GLU A 800 -20.66 -40.25 -7.81
C GLU A 800 -19.19 -40.01 -8.20
N GLU A 801 -18.72 -38.76 -8.12
CA GLU A 801 -17.33 -38.36 -8.42
C GLU A 801 -16.34 -38.62 -7.26
N SER A 802 -16.79 -39.19 -6.13
CA SER A 802 -15.94 -39.54 -4.96
C SER A 802 -15.10 -38.37 -4.41
N LEU A 803 -15.67 -37.16 -4.37
CA LEU A 803 -15.02 -35.96 -3.83
C LEU A 803 -14.99 -35.96 -2.29
N SER A 804 -14.22 -35.04 -1.69
CA SER A 804 -13.96 -35.02 -0.24
C SER A 804 -15.23 -34.83 0.61
N ASP A 805 -15.19 -35.30 1.86
CA ASP A 805 -16.30 -35.20 2.81
C ASP A 805 -16.74 -33.74 3.06
N GLU A 806 -15.82 -32.78 2.97
CA GLU A 806 -16.13 -31.35 3.06
C GLU A 806 -16.93 -30.87 1.85
N THR A 807 -16.59 -31.33 0.65
CA THR A 807 -17.33 -31.01 -0.58
C THR A 807 -18.74 -31.61 -0.55
N GLN A 808 -18.88 -32.83 -0.04
CA GLN A 808 -20.20 -33.47 0.13
C GLN A 808 -21.08 -32.70 1.12
N LYS A 809 -20.53 -32.25 2.25
CA LYS A 809 -21.27 -31.41 3.21
C LYS A 809 -21.66 -30.07 2.59
N ALA A 810 -20.77 -29.43 1.85
CA ALA A 810 -21.06 -28.17 1.17
C ALA A 810 -22.15 -28.33 0.10
N ALA A 811 -22.14 -29.42 -0.65
CA ALA A 811 -23.16 -29.75 -1.64
C ALA A 811 -24.53 -29.99 -1.00
N SER A 812 -24.59 -30.76 0.09
CA SER A 812 -25.83 -30.98 0.85
C SER A 812 -26.44 -29.67 1.39
N VAL A 813 -25.59 -28.76 1.89
CA VAL A 813 -26.03 -27.42 2.32
C VAL A 813 -26.53 -26.60 1.14
N LEU A 814 -25.85 -26.65 -0.01
CA LEU A 814 -26.27 -25.94 -1.21
C LEU A 814 -27.64 -26.44 -1.70
N ASP A 815 -27.85 -27.76 -1.76
CA ASP A 815 -29.12 -28.36 -2.16
C ASP A 815 -30.26 -27.97 -1.21
N SER A 816 -30.00 -27.95 0.11
CA SER A 816 -30.95 -27.44 1.10
C SER A 816 -31.31 -25.98 0.85
N VAL A 817 -30.32 -25.12 0.58
CA VAL A 817 -30.55 -23.68 0.32
C VAL A 817 -31.31 -23.47 -0.99
N LEU A 818 -30.99 -24.23 -2.04
CA LEU A 818 -31.71 -24.18 -3.32
C LEU A 818 -33.16 -24.64 -3.15
N SER A 819 -33.39 -25.74 -2.43
CA SER A 819 -34.73 -26.21 -2.09
C SER A 819 -35.53 -25.15 -1.32
N ASP A 820 -34.91 -24.51 -0.32
CA ASP A 820 -35.55 -23.44 0.45
C ASP A 820 -35.88 -22.21 -0.42
N LEU A 821 -34.97 -21.79 -1.30
CA LEU A 821 -35.20 -20.66 -2.21
C LEU A 821 -36.33 -20.94 -3.22
N THR A 822 -36.37 -22.16 -3.77
CA THR A 822 -37.43 -22.59 -4.69
C THR A 822 -38.77 -22.69 -3.99
N THR A 823 -38.82 -23.30 -2.80
CA THR A 823 -40.05 -23.40 -2.01
C THR A 823 -40.58 -22.01 -1.61
N ASN A 824 -39.72 -21.12 -1.14
CA ASN A 824 -40.09 -19.73 -0.80
C ASN A 824 -40.55 -18.92 -2.02
N SER A 825 -40.00 -19.20 -3.22
CA SER A 825 -40.43 -18.56 -4.47
C SER A 825 -41.86 -19.00 -4.86
N ALA A 826 -42.21 -20.26 -4.60
CA ALA A 826 -43.54 -20.83 -4.87
C ALA A 826 -44.57 -20.44 -3.80
N GLU A 827 -44.23 -20.53 -2.52
CA GLU A 827 -45.13 -20.26 -1.37
C GLU A 827 -45.58 -18.80 -1.28
N GLY A 828 -44.78 -17.85 -1.76
CA GLY A 828 -45.14 -16.43 -1.80
C GLY A 828 -46.43 -16.14 -2.59
N THR A 829 -46.93 -17.08 -3.38
CA THR A 829 -48.11 -16.90 -4.22
C THR A 829 -49.45 -17.04 -3.48
N GLU A 830 -49.49 -17.64 -2.27
CA GLU A 830 -50.75 -18.04 -1.61
C GLU A 830 -51.21 -17.17 -0.44
N TYR A 831 -50.48 -16.13 0.00
CA TYR A 831 -50.86 -15.34 1.19
C TYR A 831 -52.28 -14.74 1.14
N PHE A 832 -52.74 -14.30 -0.04
CA PHE A 832 -54.11 -13.81 -0.21
C PHE A 832 -55.14 -14.92 -0.03
N LYS A 833 -54.86 -16.11 -0.56
CA LYS A 833 -55.73 -17.30 -0.44
C LYS A 833 -55.81 -17.74 1.01
N MET A 834 -54.69 -17.77 1.72
CA MET A 834 -54.64 -18.07 3.16
C MET A 834 -55.49 -17.07 3.95
N LEU A 835 -55.30 -15.76 3.77
CA LEU A 835 -56.08 -14.74 4.50
C LEU A 835 -57.58 -14.80 4.19
N VAL A 836 -57.97 -14.99 2.93
CA VAL A 836 -59.39 -15.20 2.57
C VAL A 836 -59.93 -16.48 3.19
N GLY A 837 -59.19 -17.59 3.10
CA GLY A 837 -59.61 -18.90 3.61
C GLY A 837 -59.79 -18.94 5.12
N VAL A 838 -58.98 -18.21 5.89
CA VAL A 838 -59.09 -18.15 7.36
C VAL A 838 -60.30 -17.34 7.80
N PHE A 839 -60.61 -16.21 7.15
CA PHE A 839 -61.74 -15.35 7.56
C PHE A 839 -63.07 -15.77 6.93
N ALA A 840 -63.11 -16.35 5.72
CA ALA A 840 -64.35 -16.63 5.00
C ALA A 840 -65.37 -17.50 5.78
N PRO A 841 -64.99 -18.60 6.46
CA PRO A 841 -65.95 -19.45 7.18
C PRO A 841 -66.69 -18.70 8.29
N GLU A 842 -65.99 -17.88 9.06
CA GLU A 842 -66.55 -17.13 10.18
C GLU A 842 -67.49 -16.01 9.71
N PHE A 843 -67.10 -15.31 8.64
CA PHE A 843 -67.86 -14.19 8.06
C PHE A 843 -69.10 -14.64 7.30
N ARG A 844 -69.11 -15.87 6.78
CA ARG A 844 -70.25 -16.49 6.07
C ARG A 844 -71.18 -17.27 7.00
N SER A 845 -70.86 -17.36 8.29
CA SER A 845 -71.68 -18.05 9.28
C SER A 845 -73.07 -17.42 9.43
N LEU A 846 -74.05 -18.21 9.87
CA LEU A 846 -75.43 -17.76 10.11
C LEU A 846 -75.54 -16.69 11.22
N LYS A 847 -74.49 -16.49 12.02
CA LYS A 847 -74.46 -15.43 13.05
C LYS A 847 -74.24 -14.03 12.45
N ASN A 848 -73.63 -13.95 11.27
CA ASN A 848 -73.21 -12.70 10.62
C ASN A 848 -74.09 -12.35 9.40
N MET A 849 -75.40 -12.57 9.50
CA MET A 849 -76.34 -12.32 8.39
C MET A 849 -76.36 -10.86 7.92
N HIS A 850 -76.09 -9.90 8.80
CA HIS A 850 -76.04 -8.47 8.45
C HIS A 850 -74.94 -8.14 7.43
N LEU A 851 -73.87 -8.93 7.37
CA LEU A 851 -72.78 -8.74 6.41
C LEU A 851 -73.17 -9.10 4.97
N ARG A 852 -74.23 -9.90 4.77
CA ARG A 852 -74.76 -10.24 3.44
C ARG A 852 -75.23 -9.03 2.64
N ASN A 853 -75.47 -7.90 3.32
CA ASN A 853 -75.96 -6.67 2.71
C ASN A 853 -74.84 -5.69 2.32
N PHE A 854 -73.56 -6.06 2.47
CA PHE A 854 -72.44 -5.14 2.21
C PHE A 854 -72.40 -4.64 0.75
N TYR A 855 -72.69 -5.47 -0.25
CA TYR A 855 -72.70 -5.05 -1.66
C TYR A 855 -73.57 -3.82 -1.94
N MET A 856 -74.62 -3.57 -1.15
CA MET A 856 -75.52 -2.42 -1.28
C MET A 856 -74.99 -1.12 -0.67
N ILE A 857 -74.03 -1.19 0.26
CA ILE A 857 -73.38 0.00 0.82
C ILE A 857 -72.22 0.50 -0.06
N VAL A 858 -71.75 -0.32 -1.00
CA VAL A 858 -70.66 0.03 -1.92
C VAL A 858 -71.01 1.23 -2.81
N PRO A 859 -72.18 1.32 -3.48
CA PRO A 859 -72.50 2.49 -4.29
C PRO A 859 -72.46 3.83 -3.53
N PRO A 860 -73.12 4.00 -2.36
CA PRO A 860 -72.96 5.20 -1.54
C PRO A 860 -71.51 5.49 -1.13
N LEU A 861 -70.74 4.45 -0.77
CA LEU A 861 -69.33 4.59 -0.41
C LEU A 861 -68.45 5.07 -1.57
N THR A 862 -68.70 4.60 -2.79
CA THR A 862 -67.95 5.09 -3.97
C THR A 862 -68.20 6.57 -4.23
N VAL A 863 -69.43 7.06 -4.04
CA VAL A 863 -69.75 8.50 -4.12
C VAL A 863 -68.99 9.27 -3.04
N ASN A 864 -68.99 8.78 -1.80
CA ASN A 864 -68.25 9.40 -0.70
C ASN A 864 -66.73 9.43 -0.96
N PHE A 865 -66.18 8.36 -1.54
CA PHE A 865 -64.77 8.28 -1.91
C PHE A 865 -64.40 9.29 -3.00
N VAL A 866 -65.19 9.39 -4.07
CA VAL A 866 -64.92 10.32 -5.18
C VAL A 866 -64.98 11.77 -4.70
N GLU A 867 -65.99 12.14 -3.89
CA GLU A 867 -66.07 13.47 -3.27
C GLU A 867 -64.82 13.79 -2.44
N HIS A 868 -64.34 12.82 -1.65
CA HIS A 868 -63.12 12.98 -0.86
C HIS A 868 -61.86 13.06 -1.73
N SER A 869 -61.72 12.22 -2.77
CA SER A 869 -60.57 12.20 -3.69
C SER A 869 -60.40 13.55 -4.37
N ILE A 870 -61.48 14.12 -4.91
CA ILE A 870 -61.49 15.44 -5.52
C ILE A 870 -61.09 16.50 -4.49
N GLY A 871 -61.66 16.46 -3.28
CA GLY A 871 -61.29 17.37 -2.20
C GLY A 871 -59.80 17.31 -1.82
N CYS A 872 -59.19 16.11 -1.84
CA CYS A 872 -57.76 15.93 -1.60
C CYS A 872 -56.90 16.48 -2.75
N LYS A 873 -57.31 16.27 -4.01
CA LYS A 873 -56.62 16.80 -5.20
C LYS A 873 -56.71 18.34 -5.28
N GLU A 874 -57.85 18.92 -4.93
CA GLU A 874 -58.01 20.38 -4.83
C GLU A 874 -57.11 21.01 -3.76
N LYS A 875 -56.95 20.36 -2.60
CA LYS A 875 -56.04 20.83 -1.53
C LYS A 875 -54.59 20.81 -1.98
N LEU A 876 -54.21 19.85 -2.83
CA LEU A 876 -52.88 19.75 -3.43
C LEU A 876 -52.61 20.94 -4.38
N ASN A 877 -53.59 21.29 -5.21
CA ASN A 877 -53.51 22.46 -6.10
C ASN A 877 -53.44 23.80 -5.32
N LYS A 878 -54.04 23.87 -4.13
CA LYS A 878 -54.04 25.06 -3.26
C LYS A 878 -52.80 25.17 -2.33
N LYS A 879 -51.77 24.31 -2.49
CA LYS A 879 -50.55 24.25 -1.65
C LYS A 879 -50.81 24.11 -0.13
N ASN A 880 -51.96 23.56 0.27
CA ASN A 880 -52.24 23.28 1.67
C ASN A 880 -51.52 21.99 2.11
N LYS A 881 -50.75 22.07 3.19
CA LYS A 881 -49.91 20.94 3.68
C LYS A 881 -50.71 19.79 4.31
N ASN A 882 -51.91 20.06 4.85
CA ASN A 882 -52.67 19.07 5.62
C ASN A 882 -53.81 18.48 4.79
N GLY A 883 -53.75 17.17 4.56
CA GLY A 883 -54.81 16.40 3.88
C GLY A 883 -54.82 16.46 2.35
N ALA A 884 -53.72 16.89 1.73
CA ALA A 884 -53.50 16.80 0.29
C ALA A 884 -52.98 15.39 -0.07
N ALA A 885 -53.65 14.71 -0.99
CA ALA A 885 -53.30 13.37 -1.43
C ALA A 885 -53.70 13.20 -2.90
N PHE A 886 -52.89 12.48 -3.68
CA PHE A 886 -53.17 12.25 -5.11
C PHE A 886 -53.58 10.80 -5.43
N THR A 887 -53.31 9.84 -4.54
CA THR A 887 -53.65 8.41 -4.69
C THR A 887 -54.18 7.83 -3.38
N ASP A 888 -55.22 6.97 -3.44
CA ASP A 888 -55.79 6.24 -2.29
C ASP A 888 -56.42 4.92 -2.77
N ASP A 889 -55.63 4.06 -3.44
CA ASP A 889 -56.13 2.80 -4.00
C ASP A 889 -56.40 1.75 -2.91
N GLY A 890 -55.98 2.00 -1.67
CA GLY A 890 -56.32 1.19 -0.51
C GLY A 890 -57.83 0.99 -0.35
N PHE A 891 -58.64 2.00 -0.68
CA PHE A 891 -60.10 1.85 -0.66
C PHE A 891 -60.58 0.79 -1.65
N ALA A 892 -60.15 0.86 -2.92
CA ALA A 892 -60.53 -0.08 -3.95
C ALA A 892 -60.06 -1.51 -3.62
N MET A 893 -58.85 -1.65 -3.11
CA MET A 893 -58.28 -2.93 -2.66
C MET A 893 -59.08 -3.53 -1.50
N GLY A 894 -59.52 -2.70 -0.54
CA GLY A 894 -60.34 -3.11 0.60
C GLY A 894 -61.75 -3.56 0.17
N VAL A 895 -62.42 -2.82 -0.71
CA VAL A 895 -63.74 -3.21 -1.25
C VAL A 895 -63.65 -4.54 -1.98
N ALA A 896 -62.65 -4.70 -2.86
CA ALA A 896 -62.44 -5.96 -3.58
C ALA A 896 -62.23 -7.15 -2.64
N TYR A 897 -61.42 -6.97 -1.59
CA TYR A 897 -61.14 -8.02 -0.59
C TYR A 897 -62.40 -8.42 0.18
N ILE A 898 -63.18 -7.45 0.67
CA ILE A 898 -64.39 -7.71 1.45
C ILE A 898 -65.48 -8.38 0.58
N LEU A 899 -65.64 -7.94 -0.67
CA LEU A 899 -66.57 -8.57 -1.61
C LEU A 899 -66.20 -10.03 -1.89
N LYS A 900 -64.91 -10.36 -2.02
CA LYS A 900 -64.46 -11.77 -2.13
C LYS A 900 -64.72 -12.54 -0.84
N LEU A 901 -64.39 -11.95 0.31
CA LEU A 901 -64.55 -12.58 1.61
C LEU A 901 -65.99 -13.02 1.86
N LEU A 902 -66.95 -12.16 1.53
CA LEU A 902 -68.39 -12.38 1.69
C LEU A 902 -69.05 -13.09 0.50
N ASP A 903 -68.31 -13.37 -0.57
CA ASP A 903 -68.79 -13.96 -1.83
C ASP A 903 -69.85 -13.15 -2.59
N GLN A 904 -69.74 -11.82 -2.55
CA GLN A 904 -70.79 -10.90 -3.01
C GLN A 904 -70.55 -10.28 -4.41
N TYR A 905 -69.68 -10.89 -5.22
CA TYR A 905 -69.33 -10.30 -6.51
C TYR A 905 -70.50 -10.30 -7.49
N GLN A 906 -71.30 -11.37 -7.52
CA GLN A 906 -72.44 -11.48 -8.43
C GLN A 906 -73.55 -10.49 -8.04
N GLU A 907 -73.85 -10.35 -6.74
CA GLU A 907 -74.85 -9.40 -6.28
C GLU A 907 -74.41 -7.95 -6.57
N PHE A 908 -73.13 -7.62 -6.39
CA PHE A 908 -72.61 -6.29 -6.74
C PHE A 908 -72.66 -6.01 -8.25
N ASP A 909 -72.24 -6.97 -9.08
CA ASP A 909 -72.25 -6.80 -10.53
C ASP A 909 -73.69 -6.64 -11.06
N SER A 910 -74.68 -7.27 -10.42
CA SER A 910 -76.11 -7.13 -10.75
C SER A 910 -76.69 -5.72 -10.56
N LEU A 911 -75.98 -4.83 -9.85
CA LEU A 911 -76.39 -3.44 -9.66
C LEU A 911 -76.08 -2.54 -10.86
N HIS A 912 -75.20 -2.99 -11.78
CA HIS A 912 -74.70 -2.22 -12.92
C HIS A 912 -74.28 -0.77 -12.55
N TRP A 913 -73.73 -0.59 -11.33
CA TRP A 913 -73.53 0.71 -10.71
C TRP A 913 -72.68 1.68 -11.55
N PHE A 914 -71.51 1.24 -12.01
CA PHE A 914 -70.60 2.10 -12.80
C PHE A 914 -71.16 2.46 -14.18
N GLN A 915 -72.09 1.68 -14.72
CA GLN A 915 -72.82 2.03 -15.93
C GLN A 915 -73.86 3.12 -15.64
N ALA A 916 -74.62 2.97 -14.54
CA ALA A 916 -75.59 3.97 -14.09
C ALA A 916 -74.93 5.33 -13.79
N VAL A 917 -73.73 5.32 -13.20
CA VAL A 917 -72.92 6.53 -12.95
C VAL A 917 -72.51 7.19 -14.27
N ARG A 918 -71.95 6.41 -15.22
CA ARG A 918 -71.53 6.93 -16.53
C ARG A 918 -72.69 7.54 -17.30
N GLU A 919 -73.82 6.86 -17.38
CA GLU A 919 -75.02 7.34 -18.07
C GLU A 919 -75.53 8.66 -17.45
N LYS A 920 -75.54 8.79 -16.12
CA LYS A 920 -75.93 10.02 -15.44
C LYS A 920 -75.03 11.19 -15.82
N TYR A 921 -73.71 11.06 -15.62
CA TYR A 921 -72.78 12.16 -15.87
C TYR A 921 -72.67 12.52 -17.36
N MET A 922 -72.76 11.54 -18.27
CA MET A 922 -72.85 11.81 -19.70
C MET A 922 -74.13 12.55 -20.08
N LYS A 923 -75.28 12.18 -19.48
CA LYS A 923 -76.56 12.86 -19.70
C LYS A 923 -76.51 14.31 -19.20
N GLU A 924 -76.02 14.54 -17.98
CA GLU A 924 -75.83 15.89 -17.41
C GLU A 924 -74.84 16.72 -18.25
N MET A 925 -73.72 16.13 -18.68
CA MET A 925 -72.75 16.81 -19.54
C MET A 925 -73.37 17.18 -20.90
N SER A 926 -74.15 16.29 -21.51
CA SER A 926 -74.85 16.56 -22.77
C SER A 926 -75.91 17.66 -22.63
N ALA A 927 -76.57 17.75 -21.47
CA ALA A 927 -77.54 18.82 -21.18
C ALA A 927 -76.83 20.18 -21.06
N VAL A 928 -75.70 20.23 -20.35
CA VAL A 928 -74.86 21.44 -20.24
C VAL A 928 -74.31 21.88 -21.61
N VAL A 929 -73.89 20.94 -22.46
CA VAL A 929 -73.42 21.26 -23.83
C VAL A 929 -74.56 21.76 -24.73
N LYS A 930 -75.76 21.19 -24.61
CA LYS A 930 -76.95 21.68 -25.32
C LYS A 930 -77.33 23.09 -24.88
N GLU A 931 -77.31 23.36 -23.58
CA GLU A 931 -77.57 24.70 -23.03
C GLU A 931 -76.46 25.70 -23.42
N GLN A 932 -75.19 25.29 -23.49
CA GLN A 932 -74.07 26.12 -23.97
C GLN A 932 -74.26 26.51 -25.43
N ASN A 933 -74.68 25.57 -26.28
CA ASN A 933 -74.94 25.85 -27.70
C ASN A 933 -76.12 26.81 -27.91
N VAL A 934 -77.13 26.75 -27.04
CA VAL A 934 -78.28 27.67 -27.07
C VAL A 934 -77.89 29.06 -26.56
N GLN A 935 -77.08 29.14 -25.50
CA GLN A 935 -76.64 30.39 -24.89
C GLN A 935 -75.44 31.04 -25.58
N ALA A 936 -74.68 30.35 -26.44
CA ALA A 936 -73.65 30.97 -27.29
C ALA A 936 -74.21 32.07 -28.21
N THR A 937 -75.53 32.07 -28.43
CA THR A 937 -76.29 33.08 -29.18
C THR A 937 -76.62 34.33 -28.34
N SER A 938 -76.54 34.26 -27.00
CA SER A 938 -76.77 35.35 -26.04
C SER A 938 -75.42 35.73 -25.42
N GLN A 939 -74.94 36.95 -25.63
CA GLN A 939 -73.58 37.40 -25.25
C GLN A 939 -73.34 37.55 -23.73
N ASP A 940 -73.78 36.59 -22.91
CA ASP A 940 -73.59 36.61 -21.45
C ASP A 940 -72.33 35.82 -21.04
N GLU A 941 -71.18 36.51 -21.05
CA GLU A 941 -69.86 35.92 -20.76
C GLU A 941 -69.79 35.25 -19.38
N LYS A 942 -70.49 35.78 -18.37
CA LYS A 942 -70.48 35.22 -17.00
C LYS A 942 -71.22 33.88 -16.94
N LEU A 943 -72.31 33.76 -17.68
CA LEU A 943 -73.10 32.54 -17.77
C LEU A 943 -72.29 31.45 -18.50
N MET A 944 -71.66 31.79 -19.62
CA MET A 944 -70.76 30.89 -20.35
C MET A 944 -69.55 30.43 -19.52
N GLN A 945 -68.93 31.33 -18.74
CA GLN A 945 -67.87 30.97 -17.79
C GLN A 945 -68.37 30.00 -16.71
N THR A 946 -69.55 30.25 -16.16
CA THR A 946 -70.17 29.37 -15.15
C THR A 946 -70.42 27.99 -15.75
N MET A 947 -71.00 27.89 -16.95
CA MET A 947 -71.26 26.61 -17.62
C MET A 947 -69.99 25.83 -17.96
N ASN A 948 -68.93 26.51 -18.40
CA ASN A 948 -67.62 25.89 -18.63
C ASN A 948 -67.02 25.32 -17.34
N LEU A 949 -67.18 26.01 -16.21
CA LEU A 949 -66.77 25.49 -14.89
C LEU A 949 -67.60 24.28 -14.48
N THR A 950 -68.92 24.29 -14.73
CA THR A 950 -69.80 23.15 -14.45
C THR A 950 -69.44 21.93 -15.30
N GLN A 951 -69.18 22.12 -16.60
CA GLN A 951 -68.74 21.06 -17.50
C GLN A 951 -67.39 20.46 -17.06
N LYS A 952 -66.39 21.30 -16.77
CA LYS A 952 -65.09 20.83 -16.24
C LYS A 952 -65.26 20.08 -14.92
N ARG A 953 -66.17 20.51 -14.05
CA ARG A 953 -66.45 19.82 -12.80
C ARG A 953 -67.05 18.43 -13.06
N LEU A 954 -68.06 18.33 -13.92
CA LEU A 954 -68.68 17.04 -14.26
C LEU A 954 -67.67 16.05 -14.88
N ASP A 955 -66.78 16.56 -15.74
CA ASP A 955 -65.70 15.78 -16.37
C ASP A 955 -64.72 15.22 -15.33
N VAL A 956 -64.30 16.05 -14.36
CA VAL A 956 -63.45 15.60 -13.24
C VAL A 956 -64.13 14.50 -12.41
N TYR A 957 -65.43 14.64 -12.11
CA TYR A 957 -66.16 13.59 -11.38
C TYR A 957 -66.20 12.28 -12.17
N LEU A 958 -66.51 12.35 -13.46
CA LEU A 958 -66.55 11.18 -14.34
C LEU A 958 -65.17 10.49 -14.39
N GLN A 959 -64.10 11.26 -14.58
CA GLN A 959 -62.73 10.75 -14.60
C GLN A 959 -62.34 10.04 -13.29
N GLU A 960 -62.70 10.60 -12.13
CA GLU A 960 -62.42 9.95 -10.84
C GLU A 960 -63.21 8.64 -10.64
N PHE A 961 -64.46 8.59 -11.11
CA PHE A 961 -65.24 7.35 -11.09
C PHE A 961 -64.65 6.28 -12.01
N GLU A 962 -64.14 6.66 -13.18
CA GLU A 962 -63.45 5.75 -14.09
C GLU A 962 -62.13 5.23 -13.51
N LEU A 963 -61.33 6.11 -12.89
CA LEU A 963 -60.12 5.71 -12.17
C LEU A 963 -60.45 4.71 -11.06
N LEU A 964 -61.49 4.97 -10.26
CA LEU A 964 -61.94 4.04 -9.22
C LEU A 964 -62.40 2.70 -9.80
N TYR A 965 -63.12 2.72 -10.94
CA TYR A 965 -63.54 1.50 -11.64
C TYR A 965 -62.34 0.67 -12.10
N PHE A 966 -61.31 1.29 -12.68
CA PHE A 966 -60.10 0.60 -13.12
C PHE A 966 -59.30 0.06 -11.93
N SER A 967 -59.14 0.84 -10.85
CA SER A 967 -58.47 0.38 -9.62
C SER A 967 -59.23 -0.79 -8.97
N LEU A 968 -60.57 -0.73 -8.90
CA LEU A 968 -61.38 -1.81 -8.34
C LEU A 968 -61.34 -3.06 -9.22
N SER A 969 -61.45 -2.91 -10.54
CA SER A 969 -61.39 -4.03 -11.48
C SER A 969 -60.03 -4.73 -11.41
N SER A 970 -58.94 -3.95 -11.35
CA SER A 970 -57.58 -4.46 -11.15
C SER A 970 -57.44 -5.17 -9.80
N ALA A 971 -58.00 -4.59 -8.72
CA ALA A 971 -57.98 -5.19 -7.39
C ALA A 971 -58.72 -6.54 -7.33
N ARG A 972 -59.82 -6.70 -8.07
CA ARG A 972 -60.60 -7.96 -8.12
C ARG A 972 -59.81 -9.11 -8.74
N ILE A 973 -58.91 -8.84 -9.68
CA ILE A 973 -58.09 -9.87 -10.35
C ILE A 973 -57.24 -10.62 -9.31
N PHE A 974 -56.65 -9.92 -8.33
CA PHE A 974 -55.82 -10.55 -7.29
C PHE A 974 -56.55 -11.58 -6.43
N PHE A 975 -57.89 -11.50 -6.35
CA PHE A 975 -58.73 -12.41 -5.56
C PHE A 975 -59.54 -13.39 -6.40
N ARG A 976 -59.44 -13.32 -7.73
CA ARG A 976 -60.14 -14.16 -8.70
C ARG A 976 -59.29 -15.31 -9.26
N ALA A 977 -58.01 -15.40 -8.92
CA ALA A 977 -57.02 -16.30 -9.53
C ALA A 977 -57.46 -17.78 -9.68
N ASP A 978 -58.37 -18.30 -8.85
CA ASP A 978 -58.90 -19.66 -8.99
C ASP A 978 -59.89 -19.84 -10.16
N LYS A 979 -60.56 -18.77 -10.60
CA LYS A 979 -61.53 -18.85 -11.68
C LYS A 979 -60.90 -18.69 -13.05
N THR A 980 -59.79 -17.95 -13.22
CA THR A 980 -59.17 -17.79 -14.55
C THR A 980 -58.71 -19.10 -15.17
N ALA A 981 -58.20 -20.07 -14.41
CA ALA A 981 -57.84 -21.39 -14.96
C ALA A 981 -59.10 -22.22 -15.30
N ALA A 982 -60.11 -22.24 -14.44
CA ALA A 982 -61.36 -22.97 -14.68
C ALA A 982 -62.24 -22.31 -15.76
N GLU A 983 -62.28 -20.99 -15.83
CA GLU A 983 -62.97 -20.15 -16.83
C GLU A 983 -62.23 -20.16 -18.17
N GLU A 984 -60.89 -20.19 -18.22
CA GLU A 984 -60.16 -20.46 -19.48
C GLU A 984 -60.41 -21.88 -19.99
N THR A 985 -60.55 -22.85 -19.08
CA THR A 985 -60.89 -24.24 -19.44
C THR A 985 -62.35 -24.34 -19.91
N GLN A 986 -63.26 -23.54 -19.32
CA GLN A 986 -64.67 -23.46 -19.70
C GLN A 986 -64.86 -22.67 -21.01
N GLU A 987 -64.17 -21.54 -21.22
CA GLU A 987 -64.18 -20.78 -22.49
C GLU A 987 -63.56 -21.60 -23.63
N LYS A 988 -62.55 -22.44 -23.37
CA LYS A 988 -62.05 -23.40 -24.36
C LYS A 988 -63.05 -24.51 -24.68
N LYS A 989 -63.90 -24.91 -23.72
CA LYS A 989 -65.01 -25.86 -23.96
C LYS A 989 -66.17 -25.20 -24.70
N ASP A 990 -66.54 -23.97 -24.35
CA ASP A 990 -67.67 -23.26 -24.95
C ASP A 990 -67.33 -22.67 -26.33
N ARG A 991 -66.04 -22.48 -26.67
CA ARG A 991 -65.57 -22.17 -28.04
C ARG A 991 -65.29 -23.42 -28.89
N GLY A 992 -65.35 -24.61 -28.30
CA GLY A 992 -65.13 -25.90 -28.96
C GLY A 992 -66.38 -26.78 -29.07
N GLY A 993 -67.56 -26.26 -28.70
CA GLY A 993 -68.85 -26.94 -28.77
C GLY A 993 -69.73 -26.40 -29.88
#